data_AF-Q54HK4-F1
#
_entry.id   AF-Q54HK4-F1
#
_cell.length_a   1.000
_cell.length_b   1.000
_cell.length_c   1.000
_cell.angle_alpha   90.00
_cell.angle_beta   90.00
_cell.angle_gamma   90.00
#
_symmetry.space_group_name_H-M   'P 1'
#
loop_
_entity.id
_entity.type
_entity.pdbx_description
1 polymer ?
#
loop_
_entity_poly.entity_id
_entity_poly.type
_entity_poly.pdbx_seq_one_letter_code
_entity_poly.pdbx_strand_id
1 'polypeptide(L)'
;MFEFKVIGPSSELNIICEKTDTIGPLVTSLLAYNPETLSYGKSVEVGFEIHFKDDLNGIADINFTIISDKDKNGFDFNCKPPEIKNTHTCSPRWNVTIPQTFYISQMSTIDSKGYSTEYPNINKVNPMMEIVETDYNKLIVTSSGEMDTDIPTLVHFISNISYINNQSDRSILVNFTIEDTNSGVSIKYQPTIYTIPDTLNILSFPCKHEEGLINNTKYRQVNFYCELMLPYLYGYPNGFLFQIHGVYDNHFNSAGFSYENSQRFGFFINVTVGDDIPFIESFKTDESYITSKGFKFGISPSVIYNSNFTQELLIFSPSPFLNNSFIQFKPNLTQNIIGETILIYINTSEGKSNTISIELPCKGEPLCGGQSQGICTLMGCRCKPEYTGTDCSSNIIIINPNINLTVWLSNGLVKLIFGFIIIIFGQLPYTHHQSLISVHSLREVDFNGKLVNEYIFNNWSYYGSNNSFSYITDVNNKNVPDNNVKVEVLIRHDKDGGLVEFAGKNVPILLGAVKYYFSLSKYIFKSQLNTLHLVMHAAVETSQKENVCMGSEFGIDGLEQESQYFKVQINGFSLYGQFMTRAIIDGKFISIRNLQVNSSDFKKSLNTNTHSQIYFAIEIPNYEIRAELDPNFSVLLENTNKPNSQNFVCVGVKFEHKFIYSFIS
;
A
#
# COMPACT_ATOMS: atom_id res chain seq x y z
N MET A 1 -45.55 -1.46 -11.15
CA MET A 1 -46.16 -1.97 -12.41
C MET A 1 -45.30 -1.47 -13.56
N PHE A 2 -44.85 -2.34 -14.47
CA PHE A 2 -44.08 -1.92 -15.65
C PHE A 2 -45.04 -1.74 -16.82
N GLU A 3 -45.19 -0.50 -17.28
CA GLU A 3 -45.99 -0.20 -18.47
C GLU A 3 -45.06 0.38 -19.53
N PHE A 4 -44.78 -0.40 -20.58
CA PHE A 4 -44.01 0.04 -21.73
C PHE A 4 -44.98 0.66 -22.74
N LYS A 5 -44.87 1.96 -23.01
CA LYS A 5 -45.71 2.60 -24.02
C LYS A 5 -45.19 2.44 -25.46
N VAL A 6 -43.88 2.23 -25.66
CA VAL A 6 -43.26 1.96 -26.97
C VAL A 6 -41.95 1.17 -26.77
N ILE A 7 -41.61 0.25 -27.68
CA ILE A 7 -40.33 -0.47 -27.72
C ILE A 7 -39.44 0.17 -28.78
N GLY A 8 -38.22 0.59 -28.43
CA GLY A 8 -37.25 1.21 -29.35
C GLY A 8 -36.33 2.22 -28.65
N PRO A 9 -35.34 2.83 -29.33
CA PRO A 9 -34.38 3.77 -28.72
C PRO A 9 -35.02 5.03 -28.11
N SER A 10 -36.29 5.30 -28.41
CA SER A 10 -37.10 6.38 -27.82
C SER A 10 -38.06 5.89 -26.72
N SER A 11 -37.89 4.66 -26.21
CA SER A 11 -38.72 4.13 -25.12
C SER A 11 -38.32 4.74 -23.77
N GLU A 12 -39.27 5.37 -23.09
CA GLU A 12 -39.12 5.75 -21.68
C GLU A 12 -39.67 4.63 -20.78
N LEU A 13 -38.83 4.12 -19.89
CA LEU A 13 -39.24 3.20 -18.83
C LEU A 13 -39.80 4.01 -17.67
N ASN A 14 -41.13 4.03 -17.54
CA ASN A 14 -41.78 4.62 -16.37
C ASN A 14 -42.03 3.53 -15.32
N ILE A 15 -41.30 3.60 -14.20
CA ILE A 15 -41.49 2.69 -13.07
C ILE A 15 -42.45 3.36 -12.09
N ILE A 16 -43.67 2.83 -12.00
CA ILE A 16 -44.57 3.16 -10.90
C ILE A 16 -44.26 2.19 -9.76
N CYS A 17 -43.55 2.69 -8.74
CA CYS A 17 -43.34 2.00 -7.48
C CYS A 17 -44.25 2.63 -6.42
N GLU A 18 -45.14 1.83 -5.82
CA GLU A 18 -46.02 2.29 -4.73
C GLU A 18 -45.24 2.57 -3.44
N LYS A 19 -44.01 2.03 -3.31
CA LYS A 19 -43.16 2.22 -2.15
C LYS A 19 -41.73 2.50 -2.60
N THR A 20 -41.42 3.77 -2.84
CA THR A 20 -40.04 4.22 -3.04
C THR A 20 -39.42 4.47 -1.68
N ASP A 21 -38.57 3.55 -1.23
CA ASP A 21 -37.74 3.81 -0.06
C ASP A 21 -36.36 4.29 -0.51
N THR A 22 -36.11 5.56 -0.22
CA THR A 22 -34.84 6.24 -0.47
C THR A 22 -34.28 6.85 0.82
N ILE A 23 -34.84 6.49 1.97
CA ILE A 23 -34.46 7.01 3.28
C ILE A 23 -33.84 5.84 4.04
N GLY A 24 -32.58 5.97 4.45
CA GLY A 24 -31.96 4.93 5.27
C GLY A 24 -32.61 4.82 6.67
N PRO A 25 -32.11 3.93 7.53
CA PRO A 25 -32.74 3.62 8.80
C PRO A 25 -32.83 4.84 9.74
N LEU A 26 -33.97 5.01 10.40
CA LEU A 26 -34.23 6.11 11.33
C LEU A 26 -34.26 5.62 12.79
N VAL A 27 -33.97 6.52 13.72
CA VAL A 27 -34.12 6.32 15.16
C VAL A 27 -35.57 6.61 15.55
N THR A 28 -36.26 5.59 16.06
CA THR A 28 -37.65 5.72 16.52
C THR A 28 -37.74 6.11 18.00
N SER A 29 -36.72 5.78 18.80
CA SER A 29 -36.66 6.16 20.21
C SER A 29 -35.23 6.11 20.74
N LEU A 30 -34.90 7.04 21.62
CA LEU A 30 -33.63 7.18 22.31
C LEU A 30 -33.89 7.39 23.80
N LEU A 31 -33.47 6.44 24.64
CA LEU A 31 -33.69 6.46 26.08
C LEU A 31 -32.37 6.40 26.83
N ALA A 32 -32.22 7.21 27.88
CA ALA A 32 -31.08 7.13 28.79
C ALA A 32 -31.18 5.87 29.67
N TYR A 33 -30.11 5.07 29.70
CA TYR A 33 -29.97 3.94 30.60
C TYR A 33 -29.22 4.37 31.86
N ASN A 34 -29.84 4.07 33.01
CA ASN A 34 -29.30 4.32 34.34
C ASN A 34 -28.81 5.78 34.58
N PRO A 35 -29.67 6.80 34.41
CA PRO A 35 -29.33 8.17 34.78
C PRO A 35 -29.26 8.28 36.32
N GLU A 36 -28.14 7.89 36.90
CA GLU A 36 -27.91 7.87 38.35
C GLU A 36 -27.11 9.07 38.85
N THR A 37 -27.28 9.35 40.14
CA THR A 37 -26.38 10.21 40.91
C THR A 37 -25.19 9.36 41.39
N LEU A 38 -23.99 9.65 40.90
CA LEU A 38 -22.74 9.03 41.35
C LEU A 38 -22.52 9.26 42.84
N SER A 39 -22.21 8.18 43.55
CA SER A 39 -21.54 8.28 44.85
C SER A 39 -20.04 8.46 44.62
N TYR A 40 -19.40 9.40 45.34
CA TYR A 40 -17.98 9.73 45.20
C TYR A 40 -17.08 8.49 45.18
N GLY A 41 -16.21 8.39 44.16
CA GLY A 41 -15.21 7.31 44.03
C GLY A 41 -15.73 5.98 43.47
N LYS A 42 -17.01 5.87 43.08
CA LYS A 42 -17.56 4.67 42.43
C LYS A 42 -17.73 4.88 40.93
N SER A 43 -17.38 3.85 40.16
CA SER A 43 -17.73 3.75 38.74
C SER A 43 -19.16 3.24 38.61
N VAL A 44 -19.98 3.88 37.78
CA VAL A 44 -21.33 3.44 37.44
C VAL A 44 -21.40 3.18 35.94
N GLU A 45 -22.03 2.07 35.57
CA GLU A 45 -22.34 1.79 34.17
C GLU A 45 -23.59 2.57 33.76
N VAL A 46 -23.44 3.37 32.71
CA VAL A 46 -24.51 4.16 32.10
C VAL A 46 -24.57 3.87 30.62
N GLY A 47 -25.63 4.33 29.94
CA GLY A 47 -25.73 4.10 28.51
C GLY A 47 -26.93 4.77 27.85
N PHE A 48 -27.16 4.39 26.60
CA PHE A 48 -28.41 4.67 25.89
C PHE A 48 -29.07 3.37 25.44
N GLU A 49 -30.38 3.38 25.29
CA GLU A 49 -31.13 2.38 24.55
C GLU A 49 -31.73 3.07 23.32
N ILE A 50 -31.27 2.65 22.14
CA ILE A 50 -31.56 3.30 20.86
C ILE A 50 -32.26 2.29 19.97
N HIS A 51 -33.48 2.60 19.56
CA HIS A 51 -34.25 1.76 18.65
C HIS A 51 -34.25 2.36 17.25
N PHE A 52 -33.93 1.52 16.28
CA PHE A 52 -33.85 1.85 14.86
C PHE A 52 -34.91 1.10 14.09
N LYS A 53 -35.42 1.74 13.05
CA LYS A 53 -36.40 1.17 12.12
C LYS A 53 -36.08 1.55 10.69
N ASP A 54 -36.31 0.59 9.80
CA ASP A 54 -36.27 0.73 8.36
C ASP A 54 -37.50 -0.01 7.80
N ASP A 55 -38.35 0.69 7.04
CA ASP A 55 -39.66 0.17 6.68
C ASP A 55 -39.60 -0.91 5.59
N LEU A 56 -38.64 -0.85 4.66
CA LEU A 56 -38.64 -1.70 3.46
C LEU A 56 -37.33 -2.45 3.22
N ASN A 57 -36.19 -1.78 3.30
CA ASN A 57 -34.91 -2.31 2.86
C ASN A 57 -34.17 -3.09 3.96
N GLY A 58 -34.54 -2.90 5.23
CA GLY A 58 -33.89 -3.52 6.37
C GLY A 58 -32.52 -2.94 6.68
N ILE A 59 -32.16 -2.93 7.95
CA ILE A 59 -30.96 -2.27 8.49
C ILE A 59 -29.72 -3.13 8.20
N ALA A 60 -28.68 -2.52 7.62
CA ALA A 60 -27.42 -3.20 7.31
C ALA A 60 -26.25 -2.76 8.18
N ASP A 61 -26.15 -1.49 8.56
CA ASP A 61 -25.07 -0.98 9.44
C ASP A 61 -25.51 0.26 10.23
N ILE A 62 -24.92 0.42 11.41
CA ILE A 62 -25.17 1.56 12.32
C ILE A 62 -23.85 1.90 13.02
N ASN A 63 -23.43 3.15 12.90
CA ASN A 63 -22.26 3.70 13.60
C ASN A 63 -22.64 5.02 14.28
N PHE A 64 -22.19 5.25 15.50
CA PHE A 64 -22.39 6.52 16.18
C PHE A 64 -21.31 6.79 17.23
N THR A 65 -21.13 8.06 17.52
CA THR A 65 -20.17 8.56 18.52
C THR A 65 -20.91 9.29 19.62
N ILE A 66 -20.61 8.95 20.87
CA ILE A 66 -21.15 9.61 22.06
C ILE A 66 -20.03 10.41 22.72
N ILE A 67 -20.23 11.71 22.89
CA ILE A 67 -19.31 12.59 23.61
C ILE A 67 -19.99 13.13 24.86
N SER A 68 -19.23 13.82 25.71
CA SER A 68 -19.81 14.59 26.82
C SER A 68 -19.46 16.06 26.76
N ASP A 69 -20.05 16.84 27.67
CA ASP A 69 -19.66 18.21 27.94
C ASP A 69 -18.17 18.34 28.32
N LYS A 70 -17.60 17.33 28.98
CA LYS A 70 -16.20 17.31 29.44
C LYS A 70 -15.23 16.53 28.55
N ASP A 71 -15.67 15.41 27.98
CA ASP A 71 -14.87 14.51 27.15
C ASP A 71 -15.34 14.60 25.68
N LYS A 72 -14.60 15.37 24.88
CA LYS A 72 -14.91 15.60 23.46
C LYS A 72 -14.41 14.51 22.53
N ASN A 73 -13.57 13.59 23.00
CA ASN A 73 -13.14 12.43 22.22
C ASN A 73 -14.24 11.36 22.23
N GLY A 74 -14.85 11.13 23.40
CA GLY A 74 -16.03 10.29 23.53
C GLY A 74 -15.79 8.79 23.26
N PHE A 75 -16.84 8.13 22.79
CA PHE A 75 -16.92 6.68 22.56
C PHE A 75 -17.54 6.40 21.20
N ASP A 76 -16.84 5.61 20.38
CA ASP A 76 -17.35 5.13 19.10
C ASP A 76 -18.01 3.77 19.27
N PHE A 77 -19.20 3.62 18.69
CA PHE A 77 -19.96 2.37 18.69
C PHE A 77 -20.31 1.98 17.26
N ASN A 78 -20.00 0.73 16.91
CA ASN A 78 -20.57 0.04 15.77
C ASN A 78 -21.61 -0.96 16.28
N CYS A 79 -22.85 -0.79 15.83
CA CYS A 79 -23.99 -1.60 16.24
C CYS A 79 -24.66 -2.24 15.02
N LYS A 80 -23.87 -3.01 14.26
CA LYS A 80 -24.37 -3.75 13.11
C LYS A 80 -25.33 -4.87 13.54
N PRO A 81 -26.55 -4.96 12.98
CA PRO A 81 -27.44 -6.09 13.25
C PRO A 81 -26.85 -7.41 12.71
N PRO A 82 -27.01 -8.54 13.42
CA PRO A 82 -26.48 -9.83 13.00
C PRO A 82 -27.13 -10.36 11.71
N GLU A 83 -28.37 -9.94 11.43
CA GLU A 83 -29.14 -10.26 10.23
C GLU A 83 -29.90 -9.00 9.79
N ILE A 84 -30.11 -8.83 8.47
CA ILE A 84 -30.88 -7.70 7.93
C ILE A 84 -32.32 -7.81 8.44
N LYS A 85 -32.73 -6.85 9.27
CA LYS A 85 -34.07 -6.74 9.87
C LYS A 85 -34.57 -5.32 9.77
N ASN A 86 -35.88 -5.17 9.71
CA ASN A 86 -36.54 -3.85 9.65
C ASN A 86 -36.45 -3.07 10.97
N THR A 87 -36.04 -3.71 12.05
CA THR A 87 -35.86 -3.06 13.36
C THR A 87 -34.64 -3.60 14.06
N HIS A 88 -33.89 -2.74 14.72
CA HIS A 88 -32.75 -3.13 15.56
C HIS A 88 -32.66 -2.25 16.80
N THR A 89 -32.09 -2.77 17.88
CA THR A 89 -31.92 -2.04 19.14
C THR A 89 -30.45 -2.07 19.52
N CYS A 90 -29.90 -0.90 19.78
CA CYS A 90 -28.53 -0.69 20.21
C CYS A 90 -28.52 -0.20 21.64
N SER A 91 -27.79 -0.92 22.50
CA SER A 91 -27.70 -0.61 23.92
C SER A 91 -26.24 -0.36 24.32
N PRO A 92 -25.59 0.72 23.83
CA PRO A 92 -24.22 1.06 24.23
C PRO A 92 -24.15 1.26 25.74
N ARG A 93 -23.11 0.71 26.37
CA ARG A 93 -22.83 0.82 27.81
C ARG A 93 -21.38 1.23 28.03
N TRP A 94 -21.15 2.13 28.99
CA TRP A 94 -19.81 2.54 29.40
C TRP A 94 -19.79 2.93 30.88
N ASN A 95 -18.59 2.93 31.44
CA ASN A 95 -18.35 3.27 32.83
C ASN A 95 -18.04 4.75 33.00
N VAL A 96 -18.69 5.37 33.98
CA VAL A 96 -18.52 6.78 34.34
C VAL A 96 -18.14 6.89 35.80
N THR A 97 -17.09 7.66 36.07
CA THR A 97 -16.54 7.90 37.42
C THR A 97 -16.74 9.32 37.91
N ILE A 98 -17.13 10.25 37.03
CA ILE A 98 -17.35 11.66 37.33
C ILE A 98 -18.63 12.19 36.67
N PRO A 99 -19.29 13.22 37.21
CA PRO A 99 -20.51 13.75 36.62
C PRO A 99 -20.23 14.49 35.30
N GLN A 100 -21.03 14.16 34.29
CA GLN A 100 -20.95 14.66 32.92
C GLN A 100 -22.33 14.55 32.25
N THR A 101 -22.53 15.32 31.18
CA THR A 101 -23.69 15.22 30.30
C THR A 101 -23.28 14.61 28.97
N PHE A 102 -23.76 13.40 28.69
CA PHE A 102 -23.48 12.67 27.44
C PHE A 102 -24.56 12.91 26.40
N TYR A 103 -24.15 12.97 25.13
CA TYR A 103 -25.03 13.09 23.98
C TYR A 103 -24.37 12.51 22.73
N ILE A 104 -25.20 12.15 21.74
CA ILE A 104 -24.72 11.64 20.45
C ILE A 104 -24.16 12.81 19.65
N SER A 105 -22.86 12.78 19.33
CA SER A 105 -22.22 13.80 18.50
C SER A 105 -22.38 13.52 17.02
N GLN A 106 -22.33 12.25 16.63
CA GLN A 106 -22.39 11.79 15.25
C GLN A 106 -23.14 10.46 15.17
N MET A 107 -23.86 10.23 14.07
CA MET A 107 -24.55 8.96 13.78
C MET A 107 -24.63 8.76 12.27
N SER A 108 -24.43 7.52 11.82
CA SER A 108 -24.59 7.08 10.45
C SER A 108 -25.31 5.74 10.43
N THR A 109 -26.36 5.62 9.62
CA THR A 109 -27.10 4.37 9.42
C THR A 109 -27.16 4.04 7.94
N ILE A 110 -27.15 2.75 7.59
CA ILE A 110 -27.19 2.26 6.21
C ILE A 110 -28.15 1.08 6.13
N ASP A 111 -29.02 1.06 5.12
CA ASP A 111 -29.91 -0.06 4.81
C ASP A 111 -29.26 -1.13 3.90
N SER A 112 -29.96 -2.21 3.58
CA SER A 112 -29.44 -3.27 2.70
C SER A 112 -29.27 -2.86 1.22
N LYS A 113 -29.82 -1.72 0.81
CA LYS A 113 -29.73 -1.18 -0.55
C LYS A 113 -28.71 -0.05 -0.70
N GLY A 114 -28.09 0.39 0.41
CA GLY A 114 -27.07 1.41 0.45
C GLY A 114 -27.59 2.83 0.68
N TYR A 115 -28.88 3.02 0.96
CA TYR A 115 -29.38 4.32 1.39
C TYR A 115 -28.91 4.61 2.81
N SER A 116 -28.41 5.83 3.03
CA SER A 116 -27.81 6.23 4.30
C SER A 116 -28.44 7.48 4.88
N THR A 117 -28.50 7.53 6.22
CA THR A 117 -28.81 8.76 6.97
C THR A 117 -27.63 9.10 7.87
N GLU A 118 -27.38 10.39 8.06
CA GLU A 118 -26.21 10.88 8.79
C GLU A 118 -26.53 12.11 9.64
N TYR A 119 -25.94 12.17 10.83
CA TYR A 119 -25.96 13.31 11.73
C TYR A 119 -24.54 13.58 12.24
N PRO A 120 -24.09 14.85 12.34
CA PRO A 120 -24.69 16.03 11.73
C PRO A 120 -24.22 16.12 10.27
N ASN A 121 -25.12 15.97 9.29
CA ASN A 121 -24.80 16.19 7.88
C ASN A 121 -25.96 16.89 7.18
N ILE A 122 -25.73 18.12 6.70
CA ILE A 122 -26.77 18.94 6.07
C ILE A 122 -27.26 18.39 4.72
N ASN A 123 -26.47 17.50 4.09
CA ASN A 123 -26.76 16.96 2.75
C ASN A 123 -27.42 15.57 2.82
N LYS A 124 -27.64 15.05 4.03
CA LYS A 124 -28.23 13.73 4.27
C LYS A 124 -29.43 13.88 5.19
N VAL A 125 -30.32 12.90 5.13
CA VAL A 125 -31.43 12.83 6.09
C VAL A 125 -30.83 12.60 7.49
N ASN A 126 -31.37 13.29 8.49
CA ASN A 126 -30.95 13.09 9.88
C ASN A 126 -31.60 11.80 10.42
N PRO A 127 -30.83 10.80 10.89
CA PRO A 127 -31.38 9.56 11.47
C PRO A 127 -32.35 9.82 12.62
N MET A 128 -32.16 10.91 13.37
CA MET A 128 -32.97 11.25 14.54
C MET A 128 -34.15 12.18 14.21
N MET A 129 -34.53 12.34 12.93
CA MET A 129 -35.57 13.28 12.52
C MET A 129 -36.94 13.03 13.15
N GLU A 130 -37.26 11.79 13.54
CA GLU A 130 -38.52 11.44 14.20
C GLU A 130 -38.57 11.81 15.69
N ILE A 131 -37.41 12.08 16.32
CA ILE A 131 -37.29 12.33 17.76
C ILE A 131 -36.73 13.74 18.09
N VAL A 132 -36.64 14.64 17.10
CA VAL A 132 -35.99 15.97 17.23
C VAL A 132 -36.58 16.81 18.36
N GLU A 133 -37.87 16.66 18.66
CA GLU A 133 -38.58 17.45 19.68
C GLU A 133 -38.45 16.89 21.11
N THR A 134 -37.67 15.83 21.32
CA THR A 134 -37.55 15.19 22.65
C THR A 134 -36.32 15.67 23.41
N ASP A 135 -36.49 16.12 24.66
CA ASP A 135 -35.39 16.45 25.59
C ASP A 135 -34.53 15.21 25.99
N TYR A 136 -34.89 14.01 25.52
CA TYR A 136 -34.25 12.73 25.86
C TYR A 136 -32.92 12.46 25.15
N ASN A 137 -32.41 13.41 24.36
CA ASN A 137 -31.14 13.24 23.62
C ASN A 137 -29.90 13.38 24.51
N LYS A 138 -30.06 13.56 25.83
CA LYS A 138 -28.98 13.75 26.80
C LYS A 138 -29.11 12.78 27.97
N LEU A 139 -27.98 12.20 28.35
CA LEU A 139 -27.82 11.42 29.58
C LEU A 139 -27.03 12.27 30.57
N ILE A 140 -27.65 12.65 31.68
CA ILE A 140 -27.03 13.50 32.71
C ILE A 140 -26.65 12.62 33.89
N VAL A 141 -25.36 12.60 34.22
CA VAL A 141 -24.83 11.94 35.41
C VAL A 141 -24.45 13.02 36.42
N THR A 142 -25.03 12.98 37.62
CA THR A 142 -24.78 13.98 38.69
C THR A 142 -23.96 13.38 39.82
N SER A 143 -23.43 14.19 40.73
CA SER A 143 -22.67 13.73 41.91
C SER A 143 -23.12 14.49 43.16
N SER A 144 -23.02 13.85 44.33
CA SER A 144 -23.39 14.45 45.63
C SER A 144 -22.21 15.02 46.43
N GLY A 145 -20.97 14.96 45.91
CA GLY A 145 -19.75 15.37 46.62
C GLY A 145 -19.09 16.62 46.06
N GLU A 146 -18.17 17.23 46.82
CA GLU A 146 -17.29 18.29 46.29
C GLU A 146 -16.43 17.73 45.16
N MET A 147 -16.41 18.48 44.06
CA MET A 147 -15.65 18.12 42.87
C MET A 147 -14.37 18.92 42.81
N ASP A 148 -13.33 18.29 42.28
CA ASP A 148 -12.14 19.01 41.87
C ASP A 148 -12.47 20.00 40.75
N THR A 149 -12.13 21.26 40.99
CA THR A 149 -12.22 22.35 40.03
C THR A 149 -10.86 22.99 39.76
N ASP A 150 -9.80 22.46 40.38
CA ASP A 150 -8.44 22.96 40.20
C ASP A 150 -7.96 22.59 38.78
N ILE A 151 -7.30 23.53 38.12
CA ILE A 151 -6.78 23.32 36.78
C ILE A 151 -5.34 22.77 36.92
N PRO A 152 -4.96 21.73 36.17
CA PRO A 152 -3.57 21.26 36.13
C PRO A 152 -2.59 22.39 35.85
N THR A 153 -1.43 22.35 36.49
CA THR A 153 -0.42 23.40 36.37
C THR A 153 0.85 22.88 35.70
N LEU A 154 1.49 23.74 34.91
CA LEU A 154 2.80 23.47 34.31
C LEU A 154 3.89 23.85 35.31
N VAL A 155 4.62 22.86 35.81
CA VAL A 155 5.69 23.05 36.81
C VAL A 155 7.06 23.21 36.16
N HIS A 156 7.30 22.49 35.06
CA HIS A 156 8.57 22.50 34.37
C HIS A 156 8.37 22.39 32.87
N PHE A 157 9.20 23.08 32.09
CA PHE A 157 9.24 23.01 30.64
C PHE A 157 10.67 23.25 30.17
N ILE A 158 11.20 22.34 29.37
CA ILE A 158 12.52 22.45 28.77
C ILE A 158 12.51 21.88 27.35
N SER A 159 13.17 22.58 26.43
CA SER A 159 13.57 22.04 25.13
C SER A 159 15.06 21.70 25.16
N ASN A 160 15.47 20.65 24.44
CA ASN A 160 16.88 20.28 24.31
C ASN A 160 17.73 21.37 23.62
N ILE A 161 17.09 22.24 22.82
CA ILE A 161 17.73 23.38 22.15
C ILE A 161 16.92 24.67 22.37
N SER A 162 17.56 25.83 22.23
CA SER A 162 16.91 27.16 22.26
C SER A 162 17.05 27.96 20.95
N TYR A 163 17.84 27.45 20.01
CA TYR A 163 18.03 28.04 18.70
C TYR A 163 18.35 26.94 17.67
N ILE A 164 17.98 27.16 16.41
CA ILE A 164 18.34 26.33 15.26
C ILE A 164 19.22 27.19 14.35
N ASN A 165 20.51 26.88 14.29
CA ASN A 165 21.44 27.42 13.31
C ASN A 165 21.89 26.35 12.30
N ASN A 166 21.92 25.08 12.68
CA ASN A 166 22.26 23.99 11.78
C ASN A 166 20.97 23.33 11.26
N GLN A 167 20.63 23.59 10.00
CA GLN A 167 19.42 23.05 9.38
C GLN A 167 19.51 21.54 9.04
N SER A 168 20.66 20.90 9.28
CA SER A 168 20.79 19.44 9.13
C SER A 168 20.22 18.65 10.31
N ASP A 169 20.24 19.22 11.53
CA ASP A 169 19.58 18.64 12.70
C ASP A 169 18.31 19.45 13.02
N ARG A 170 17.17 18.85 12.69
CA ARG A 170 15.84 19.45 12.85
C ARG A 170 15.01 18.71 13.90
N SER A 171 15.67 17.91 14.73
CA SER A 171 15.05 17.15 15.80
C SER A 171 15.04 17.97 17.08
N ILE A 172 13.86 18.12 17.69
CA ILE A 172 13.70 18.79 18.97
C ILE A 172 13.03 17.83 19.93
N LEU A 173 13.61 17.69 21.12
CA LEU A 173 13.00 16.99 22.22
C LEU A 173 12.53 18.02 23.24
N VAL A 174 11.22 18.05 23.48
CA VAL A 174 10.61 18.92 24.49
C VAL A 174 10.11 18.07 25.63
N ASN A 175 10.56 18.38 26.85
CA ASN A 175 10.13 17.72 28.08
C ASN A 175 9.40 18.74 28.97
N PHE A 176 8.27 18.33 29.53
CA PHE A 176 7.52 19.17 30.45
C PHE A 176 6.82 18.36 31.54
N THR A 177 6.55 19.00 32.66
CA THR A 177 5.98 18.36 33.83
C THR A 177 4.70 19.05 34.23
N ILE A 178 3.62 18.28 34.31
CA ILE A 178 2.31 18.74 34.78
C ILE A 178 2.10 18.24 36.20
N GLU A 179 1.54 19.09 37.05
CA GLU A 179 1.13 18.76 38.41
C GLU A 179 -0.34 19.10 38.65
N ASP A 180 -1.03 18.18 39.30
CA ASP A 180 -2.34 18.39 39.90
C ASP A 180 -2.38 17.72 41.28
N THR A 181 -2.60 18.53 42.33
CA THR A 181 -2.50 18.05 43.71
C THR A 181 -3.79 17.45 44.26
N ASN A 182 -4.91 17.69 43.58
CA ASN A 182 -6.25 17.34 44.04
C ASN A 182 -6.68 16.00 43.46
N SER A 183 -7.08 15.95 42.19
CA SER A 183 -7.48 14.70 41.53
C SER A 183 -6.38 13.97 40.80
N GLY A 184 -5.23 14.62 40.58
CA GLY A 184 -4.11 14.09 39.81
C GLY A 184 -4.29 14.27 38.32
N VAL A 185 -3.19 14.24 37.59
CA VAL A 185 -3.11 14.37 36.14
C VAL A 185 -3.68 13.13 35.47
N SER A 186 -4.54 13.32 34.48
CA SER A 186 -5.07 12.25 33.64
C SER A 186 -4.08 11.92 32.54
N ILE A 187 -3.72 10.64 32.45
CA ILE A 187 -2.95 10.06 31.34
C ILE A 187 -3.84 9.42 30.28
N LYS A 188 -5.17 9.52 30.41
CA LYS A 188 -6.14 8.94 29.46
C LYS A 188 -5.93 9.50 28.06
N TYR A 189 -5.64 10.79 27.97
CA TYR A 189 -5.36 11.48 26.72
C TYR A 189 -3.97 12.09 26.75
N GLN A 190 -3.26 11.95 25.64
CA GLN A 190 -1.92 12.50 25.47
C GLN A 190 -2.02 13.97 25.07
N PRO A 191 -1.32 14.88 25.76
CA PRO A 191 -1.23 16.27 25.35
C PRO A 191 -0.61 16.40 23.96
N THR A 192 -0.89 17.51 23.30
CA THR A 192 -0.29 17.84 22.00
C THR A 192 0.45 19.16 22.14
N ILE A 193 1.71 19.18 21.68
CA ILE A 193 2.48 20.41 21.55
C ILE A 193 2.33 20.96 20.14
N TYR A 194 2.07 22.26 20.05
CA TYR A 194 1.94 23.02 18.82
C TYR A 194 3.13 23.96 18.71
N THR A 195 3.62 24.12 17.48
CA THR A 195 4.66 25.09 17.15
C THR A 195 4.04 26.18 16.27
N ILE A 196 4.27 27.44 16.61
CA ILE A 196 3.59 28.58 16.00
C ILE A 196 4.65 29.55 15.48
N PRO A 197 4.93 29.53 14.17
CA PRO A 197 5.80 30.50 13.51
C PRO A 197 4.99 31.73 13.06
N ASP A 198 5.68 32.80 12.68
CA ASP A 198 5.04 34.00 12.12
C ASP A 198 4.30 33.75 10.79
N THR A 199 4.64 32.66 10.09
CA THR A 199 3.96 32.24 8.87
C THR A 199 2.61 31.59 9.12
N LEU A 200 2.24 31.32 10.39
CA LEU A 200 1.02 30.63 10.81
C LEU A 200 0.86 29.20 10.26
N ASN A 201 1.94 28.62 9.71
CA ASN A 201 1.96 27.20 9.37
C ASN A 201 2.17 26.37 10.63
N ILE A 202 1.12 26.19 11.43
CA ILE A 202 1.19 25.55 12.73
C ILE A 202 1.39 24.03 12.56
N LEU A 203 2.43 23.49 13.20
CA LEU A 203 2.63 22.04 13.31
C LEU A 203 2.28 21.55 14.71
N SER A 204 1.75 20.34 14.79
CA SER A 204 1.32 19.70 16.02
C SER A 204 1.97 18.33 16.20
N PHE A 205 2.38 18.02 17.42
CA PHE A 205 3.08 16.79 17.76
C PHE A 205 2.48 16.18 19.04
N PRO A 206 2.05 14.91 19.02
CA PRO A 206 1.55 14.23 20.22
C PRO A 206 2.69 13.96 21.20
N CYS A 207 2.42 14.09 22.49
CA CYS A 207 3.40 13.91 23.56
C CYS A 207 3.14 12.59 24.31
N LYS A 208 4.21 11.94 24.73
CA LYS A 208 4.17 10.70 25.51
C LYS A 208 4.55 11.00 26.95
N HIS A 209 4.23 10.10 27.87
CA HIS A 209 4.70 10.18 29.25
C HIS A 209 5.71 9.06 29.53
N GLU A 210 6.58 9.27 30.51
CA GLU A 210 7.46 8.22 31.00
C GLU A 210 6.69 7.30 31.97
N GLU A 211 6.75 5.98 31.75
CA GLU A 211 6.19 5.00 32.69
C GLU A 211 7.08 4.93 33.95
N GLY A 212 6.68 5.61 35.03
CA GLY A 212 7.33 5.50 36.35
C GLY A 212 6.70 4.41 37.23
N LEU A 213 7.50 3.81 38.13
CA LEU A 213 7.07 2.82 39.13
C LEU A 213 5.97 3.41 40.06
N ILE A 214 4.78 2.80 39.99
CA ILE A 214 3.51 3.29 40.55
C ILE A 214 3.42 2.92 42.04
N ASN A 215 3.49 3.90 42.94
CA ASN A 215 3.09 3.75 44.35
C ASN A 215 2.04 4.82 44.73
N ASN A 216 0.93 4.88 43.98
CA ASN A 216 -0.42 5.29 44.44
C ASN A 216 -1.31 5.55 43.22
N THR A 217 -2.61 5.32 43.39
CA THR A 217 -3.64 5.29 42.34
C THR A 217 -3.92 6.61 41.60
N LYS A 218 -3.12 7.67 41.79
CA LYS A 218 -3.27 8.97 41.11
C LYS A 218 -1.90 9.59 40.82
N TYR A 219 -1.65 9.98 39.58
CA TYR A 219 -0.45 10.72 39.22
C TYR A 219 -0.58 12.17 39.71
N ARG A 220 0.01 12.52 40.85
CA ARG A 220 0.08 13.93 41.26
C ARG A 220 0.93 14.76 40.29
N GLN A 221 1.95 14.14 39.73
CA GLN A 221 2.88 14.76 38.80
C GLN A 221 3.21 13.80 37.66
N VAL A 222 3.23 14.29 36.42
CA VAL A 222 3.55 13.49 35.22
C VAL A 222 4.55 14.25 34.37
N ASN A 223 5.61 13.55 33.97
CA ASN A 223 6.57 14.02 32.99
C ASN A 223 6.14 13.56 31.60
N PHE A 224 5.97 14.53 30.71
CA PHE A 224 5.70 14.32 29.30
C PHE A 224 6.91 14.71 28.46
N TYR A 225 7.06 14.05 27.33
CA TYR A 225 8.03 14.39 26.30
C TYR A 225 7.40 14.33 24.90
N CYS A 226 7.83 15.21 24.01
CA CYS A 226 7.41 15.22 22.61
C CYS A 226 8.65 15.29 21.72
N GLU A 227 8.67 14.45 20.69
CA GLU A 227 9.70 14.42 19.66
C GLU A 227 9.18 15.16 18.42
N LEU A 228 9.86 16.25 18.04
CA LEU A 228 9.48 17.06 16.91
C LEU A 228 10.51 16.90 15.79
N MET A 229 10.04 16.66 14.57
CA MET A 229 10.84 16.74 13.36
C MET A 229 10.34 17.91 12.52
N LEU A 230 11.11 18.98 12.46
CA LEU A 230 10.70 20.20 11.79
C LEU A 230 11.04 20.21 10.29
N PRO A 231 10.19 20.84 9.45
CA PRO A 231 10.55 21.15 8.07
C PRO A 231 11.77 22.07 7.99
N TYR A 232 12.48 22.02 6.87
CA TYR A 232 13.61 22.90 6.60
C TYR A 232 13.20 24.39 6.60
N LEU A 233 13.97 25.23 7.32
CA LEU A 233 13.68 26.66 7.57
C LEU A 233 12.35 26.93 8.29
N TYR A 234 11.78 25.95 8.99
CA TYR A 234 10.58 26.18 9.77
C TYR A 234 10.80 27.27 10.84
N GLY A 235 9.99 28.33 10.82
CA GLY A 235 10.13 29.49 11.70
C GLY A 235 11.14 30.55 11.24
N TYR A 236 11.95 30.33 10.20
CA TYR A 236 12.85 31.37 9.71
C TYR A 236 12.06 32.60 9.17
N PRO A 237 12.51 33.86 9.42
CA PRO A 237 13.71 34.27 10.17
C PRO A 237 13.51 34.49 11.67
N ASN A 238 12.27 34.46 12.14
CA ASN A 238 11.91 35.01 13.44
C ASN A 238 11.77 33.94 14.53
N GLY A 239 11.92 32.66 14.20
CA GLY A 239 11.67 31.56 15.11
C GLY A 239 10.21 31.11 15.20
N PHE A 240 9.90 30.37 16.25
CA PHE A 240 8.54 29.92 16.55
C PHE A 240 8.33 29.73 18.06
N LEU A 241 7.07 29.76 18.47
CA LEU A 241 6.64 29.56 19.85
C LEU A 241 6.05 28.17 20.06
N PHE A 242 6.16 27.64 21.26
CA PHE A 242 5.43 26.45 21.68
C PHE A 242 4.06 26.81 22.27
N GLN A 243 3.11 25.89 22.15
CA GLN A 243 1.90 25.85 22.97
C GLN A 243 1.57 24.39 23.30
N ILE A 244 1.11 24.11 24.51
CA ILE A 244 0.68 22.78 24.92
C ILE A 244 -0.83 22.81 25.12
N HIS A 245 -1.55 21.88 24.51
CA HIS A 245 -3.00 21.73 24.66
C HIS A 245 -3.37 20.28 24.95
N GLY A 246 -4.57 20.06 25.47
CA GLY A 246 -5.07 18.72 25.79
C GLY A 246 -4.49 18.14 27.08
N VAL A 247 -4.16 18.99 28.05
CA VAL A 247 -3.79 18.55 29.41
C VAL A 247 -5.04 18.48 30.25
N TYR A 248 -5.26 17.37 30.95
CA TYR A 248 -6.43 17.13 31.79
C TYR A 248 -6.02 16.59 33.16
N ASP A 249 -6.79 16.92 34.18
CA ASP A 249 -6.80 16.15 35.44
C ASP A 249 -7.76 14.94 35.33
N ASN A 250 -7.90 14.19 36.42
CA ASN A 250 -8.83 13.06 36.51
C ASN A 250 -10.32 13.47 36.64
N HIS A 251 -10.64 14.77 36.74
CA HIS A 251 -12.00 15.33 36.68
C HIS A 251 -12.33 16.05 35.35
N PHE A 252 -11.43 15.96 34.36
CA PHE A 252 -11.49 16.63 33.06
C PHE A 252 -11.48 18.16 33.12
N ASN A 253 -10.89 18.76 34.15
CA ASN A 253 -10.47 20.16 34.10
C ASN A 253 -9.33 20.27 33.10
N SER A 254 -9.54 21.04 32.03
CA SER A 254 -8.59 21.15 30.92
C SER A 254 -7.66 22.35 31.09
N ALA A 255 -6.36 22.15 30.85
CA ALA A 255 -5.36 23.20 30.83
C ALA A 255 -4.71 23.34 29.44
N GLY A 256 -4.35 24.57 29.09
CA GLY A 256 -3.55 24.92 27.93
C GLY A 256 -2.48 25.92 28.32
N PHE A 257 -1.26 25.70 27.83
CA PHE A 257 -0.09 26.51 28.20
C PHE A 257 0.47 27.18 26.94
N SER A 258 0.47 28.50 26.94
CA SER A 258 1.07 29.33 25.92
C SER A 258 2.19 30.19 26.52
N TYR A 259 2.98 30.81 25.64
CA TYR A 259 4.02 31.76 26.04
C TYR A 259 3.50 32.87 26.99
N GLU A 260 2.29 33.40 26.76
CA GLU A 260 1.70 34.47 27.58
C GLU A 260 1.45 34.02 29.02
N ASN A 261 0.96 32.81 29.22
CA ASN A 261 0.64 32.26 30.54
C ASN A 261 1.87 31.87 31.36
N SER A 262 3.04 31.84 30.72
CA SER A 262 4.20 31.10 31.22
C SER A 262 5.52 31.72 30.76
N GLN A 263 5.65 33.05 30.86
CA GLN A 263 6.90 33.78 30.57
C GLN A 263 8.12 33.25 31.34
N ARG A 264 7.91 32.47 32.41
CA ARG A 264 8.97 31.80 33.18
C ARG A 264 9.71 30.72 32.39
N PHE A 265 9.11 30.21 31.33
CA PHE A 265 9.64 29.07 30.58
C PHE A 265 10.06 29.50 29.17
N GLY A 266 11.15 28.91 28.67
CA GLY A 266 11.73 29.20 27.35
C GLY A 266 10.90 28.62 26.19
N PHE A 267 9.69 29.15 25.97
CA PHE A 267 8.73 28.68 24.97
C PHE A 267 9.06 29.12 23.54
N PHE A 268 10.24 29.70 23.28
CA PHE A 268 10.62 30.27 22.00
C PHE A 268 11.92 29.65 21.48
N ILE A 269 11.93 29.27 20.20
CA ILE A 269 13.10 28.78 19.49
C ILE A 269 13.43 29.77 18.37
N ASN A 270 14.62 30.37 18.42
CA ASN A 270 15.09 31.23 17.33
C ASN A 270 15.61 30.39 16.15
N VAL A 271 15.35 30.79 14.90
CA VAL A 271 15.74 30.02 13.71
C VAL A 271 16.47 30.89 12.70
N THR A 272 17.70 30.51 12.35
CA THR A 272 18.51 31.17 11.33
C THR A 272 18.77 30.26 10.12
N VAL A 273 19.21 30.83 8.99
CA VAL A 273 19.52 30.06 7.77
C VAL A 273 20.69 29.08 7.96
N GLY A 274 21.59 29.36 8.91
CA GLY A 274 22.83 28.60 9.08
C GLY A 274 23.85 28.79 7.96
N ASP A 275 24.89 27.97 7.98
CA ASP A 275 25.96 27.95 6.97
C ASP A 275 25.45 27.45 5.61
N ASP A 276 26.03 27.93 4.51
CA ASP A 276 25.57 27.61 3.13
C ASP A 276 25.96 26.22 2.61
N ILE A 277 26.35 25.31 3.51
CA ILE A 277 26.76 23.94 3.18
C ILE A 277 25.56 23.15 2.63
N PRO A 278 25.70 22.41 1.50
CA PRO A 278 24.64 21.58 0.94
C PRO A 278 24.25 20.44 1.88
N PHE A 279 22.99 20.02 1.84
CA PHE A 279 22.51 18.88 2.63
C PHE A 279 21.58 18.00 1.80
N ILE A 280 21.83 16.68 1.76
CA ILE A 280 20.96 15.70 1.13
C ILE A 280 19.97 15.18 2.16
N GLU A 281 18.68 15.44 1.92
CA GLU A 281 17.58 15.01 2.79
C GLU A 281 17.14 13.59 2.45
N SER A 282 17.02 13.26 1.17
CA SER A 282 16.58 11.94 0.71
C SER A 282 17.08 11.66 -0.69
N PHE A 283 16.98 10.39 -1.09
CA PHE A 283 17.22 9.97 -2.47
C PHE A 283 16.10 9.04 -2.92
N LYS A 284 15.95 8.94 -4.24
CA LYS A 284 15.13 7.94 -4.90
C LYS A 284 15.93 7.36 -6.06
N THR A 285 15.95 6.04 -6.16
CA THR A 285 16.47 5.34 -7.34
C THR A 285 15.31 5.06 -8.29
N ASP A 286 15.57 5.28 -9.57
CA ASP A 286 14.73 4.88 -10.70
C ASP A 286 15.58 4.04 -11.67
N GLU A 287 14.98 3.47 -12.72
CA GLU A 287 15.62 2.46 -13.61
C GLU A 287 17.08 2.76 -13.98
N SER A 288 17.38 4.02 -14.32
CA SER A 288 18.73 4.48 -14.68
C SER A 288 19.21 5.68 -13.88
N TYR A 289 18.41 6.23 -12.98
CA TYR A 289 18.68 7.53 -12.37
C TYR A 289 18.61 7.48 -10.86
N ILE A 290 19.51 8.22 -10.22
CA ILE A 290 19.43 8.57 -8.80
C ILE A 290 18.95 10.02 -8.74
N THR A 291 17.84 10.25 -8.06
CA THR A 291 17.33 11.58 -7.75
C THR A 291 17.57 11.87 -6.28
N SER A 292 18.48 12.79 -5.97
CA SER A 292 18.68 13.32 -4.63
C SER A 292 17.83 14.57 -4.41
N LYS A 293 17.11 14.61 -3.30
CA LYS A 293 16.37 15.78 -2.81
C LYS A 293 17.11 16.34 -1.59
N GLY A 294 17.25 17.66 -1.55
CA GLY A 294 17.90 18.34 -0.43
C GLY A 294 17.86 19.84 -0.55
N PHE A 295 18.83 20.49 0.07
CA PHE A 295 18.88 21.93 0.23
C PHE A 295 20.27 22.47 -0.09
N LYS A 296 20.31 23.75 -0.49
CA LYS A 296 21.55 24.51 -0.76
C LYS A 296 22.48 23.84 -1.78
N PHE A 297 21.92 23.19 -2.80
CA PHE A 297 22.72 22.60 -3.89
C PHE A 297 23.40 23.67 -4.77
N GLY A 298 23.07 24.95 -4.59
CA GLY A 298 23.63 26.04 -5.38
C GLY A 298 23.17 25.97 -6.84
N ILE A 299 23.88 26.66 -7.74
CA ILE A 299 23.60 26.69 -9.18
C ILE A 299 24.45 25.69 -9.99
N SER A 300 25.60 25.28 -9.44
CA SER A 300 26.56 24.38 -10.08
C SER A 300 27.03 23.27 -9.13
N PRO A 301 26.11 22.43 -8.59
CA PRO A 301 26.52 21.29 -7.77
C PRO A 301 27.29 20.26 -8.60
N SER A 302 28.25 19.60 -7.96
CA SER A 302 28.89 18.39 -8.47
C SER A 302 28.48 17.20 -7.61
N VAL A 303 27.93 16.16 -8.22
CA VAL A 303 27.66 14.89 -7.54
C VAL A 303 28.91 14.04 -7.62
N ILE A 304 29.38 13.55 -6.48
CA ILE A 304 30.52 12.64 -6.42
C ILE A 304 30.04 11.35 -5.77
N TYR A 305 30.30 10.23 -6.44
CA TYR A 305 30.00 8.91 -5.93
C TYR A 305 31.22 8.01 -6.01
N ASN A 306 31.42 7.18 -4.99
CA ASN A 306 32.47 6.18 -4.97
C ASN A 306 31.96 4.89 -5.61
N SER A 307 31.78 4.85 -6.93
CA SER A 307 32.08 3.58 -7.61
C SER A 307 33.58 3.57 -7.82
N ASN A 308 34.27 2.45 -7.57
CA ASN A 308 35.69 2.37 -7.91
C ASN A 308 35.88 2.83 -9.37
N PHE A 309 36.62 3.94 -9.54
CA PHE A 309 37.01 4.58 -10.80
C PHE A 309 35.95 5.46 -11.49
N THR A 310 36.35 6.73 -11.67
CA THR A 310 35.73 7.86 -12.42
C THR A 310 34.71 8.72 -11.67
N GLN A 311 35.12 9.96 -11.38
CA GLN A 311 34.23 11.11 -11.15
C GLN A 311 33.51 11.43 -12.46
N GLU A 312 32.19 11.49 -12.45
CA GLU A 312 31.44 12.05 -13.56
C GLU A 312 30.57 13.21 -13.08
N LEU A 313 30.80 14.39 -13.66
CA LEU A 313 30.06 15.61 -13.40
C LEU A 313 28.75 15.56 -14.19
N LEU A 314 27.62 15.39 -13.52
CA LEU A 314 26.31 15.48 -14.15
C LEU A 314 25.56 16.71 -13.62
N ILE A 315 25.40 17.69 -14.49
CA ILE A 315 24.71 18.96 -14.24
C ILE A 315 23.22 18.75 -14.53
N PHE A 316 22.36 18.94 -13.54
CA PHE A 316 20.94 19.18 -13.77
C PHE A 316 20.51 20.41 -13.00
N SER A 317 19.82 21.31 -13.71
CA SER A 317 19.41 22.63 -13.27
C SER A 317 18.73 22.58 -11.90
N PRO A 318 19.44 22.86 -10.80
CA PRO A 318 18.75 23.12 -9.56
C PRO A 318 17.91 24.38 -9.81
N SER A 319 16.60 24.28 -9.68
CA SER A 319 15.83 25.50 -9.51
C SER A 319 16.38 26.16 -8.23
N PRO A 320 16.82 27.43 -8.26
CA PRO A 320 17.52 28.07 -7.16
C PRO A 320 16.52 28.43 -6.05
N PHE A 321 15.88 27.43 -5.48
CA PHE A 321 15.15 27.58 -4.24
C PHE A 321 16.10 27.20 -3.10
N LEU A 322 16.07 28.00 -2.03
CA LEU A 322 16.73 27.69 -0.76
C LEU A 322 16.29 26.31 -0.21
N ASN A 323 15.11 25.83 -0.62
CA ASN A 323 14.45 24.60 -0.21
C ASN A 323 14.03 23.76 -1.44
N ASN A 324 13.92 22.42 -1.33
CA ASN A 324 13.48 21.50 -2.38
C ASN A 324 14.33 21.51 -3.65
N SER A 325 15.65 21.51 -3.51
CA SER A 325 16.57 21.30 -4.61
C SER A 325 16.58 19.82 -4.98
N PHE A 326 16.46 19.50 -6.28
CA PHE A 326 16.59 18.16 -6.81
C PHE A 326 17.81 18.08 -7.73
N ILE A 327 18.58 17.02 -7.60
CA ILE A 327 19.58 16.63 -8.61
C ILE A 327 19.24 15.23 -9.04
N GLN A 328 19.11 15.03 -10.34
CA GLN A 328 18.99 13.70 -10.94
C GLN A 328 20.28 13.39 -11.67
N PHE A 329 20.78 12.17 -11.60
CA PHE A 329 21.97 11.77 -12.36
C PHE A 329 21.94 10.28 -12.65
N LYS A 330 22.58 9.86 -13.75
CA LYS A 330 22.73 8.43 -14.11
C LYS A 330 24.11 7.96 -13.66
N PRO A 331 24.23 7.07 -12.67
CA PRO A 331 25.54 6.54 -12.29
C PRO A 331 26.07 5.61 -13.39
N ASN A 332 27.36 5.72 -13.69
CA ASN A 332 28.03 4.78 -14.58
C ASN A 332 28.44 3.50 -13.82
N LEU A 333 27.54 2.53 -13.73
CA LEU A 333 27.77 1.25 -13.02
C LEU A 333 28.47 0.18 -13.89
N THR A 334 29.28 0.58 -14.87
CA THR A 334 29.92 -0.36 -15.81
C THR A 334 31.13 -1.10 -15.23
N GLN A 335 31.69 -0.66 -14.10
CA GLN A 335 32.90 -1.24 -13.52
C GLN A 335 32.65 -1.85 -12.14
N ASN A 336 33.42 -2.91 -11.85
CA ASN A 336 33.47 -3.69 -10.61
C ASN A 336 33.01 -2.92 -9.36
N ILE A 337 31.73 -3.01 -9.02
CA ILE A 337 31.29 -2.65 -7.68
C ILE A 337 31.66 -3.86 -6.82
N ILE A 338 32.79 -3.75 -6.11
CA ILE A 338 33.27 -4.77 -5.16
C ILE A 338 32.44 -4.69 -3.85
N GLY A 339 31.59 -3.67 -3.71
CA GLY A 339 30.72 -3.46 -2.55
C GLY A 339 29.24 -3.43 -2.92
N GLU A 340 28.40 -3.70 -1.92
CA GLU A 340 26.95 -3.65 -2.04
C GLU A 340 26.41 -2.21 -1.99
N THR A 341 27.26 -1.21 -1.72
CA THR A 341 26.81 0.17 -1.47
C THR A 341 27.50 1.22 -2.34
N ILE A 342 26.72 2.19 -2.83
CA ILE A 342 27.20 3.42 -3.47
C ILE A 342 27.18 4.54 -2.43
N LEU A 343 28.33 5.13 -2.13
CA LEU A 343 28.41 6.34 -1.31
C LEU A 343 28.31 7.57 -2.20
N ILE A 344 27.40 8.50 -1.88
CA ILE A 344 27.12 9.70 -2.66
C ILE A 344 27.21 10.93 -1.76
N TYR A 345 27.86 11.98 -2.25
CA TYR A 345 27.79 13.31 -1.67
C TYR A 345 27.75 14.37 -2.76
N ILE A 346 27.23 15.55 -2.42
CA ILE A 346 27.16 16.71 -3.30
C ILE A 346 28.22 17.72 -2.84
N ASN A 347 28.99 18.23 -3.80
CA ASN A 347 30.02 19.22 -3.58
C ASN A 347 29.69 20.52 -4.32
N THR A 348 29.79 21.64 -3.62
CA THR A 348 29.46 22.99 -4.11
C THR A 348 30.62 23.96 -3.81
N SER A 349 30.51 25.24 -4.21
CA SER A 349 31.48 26.28 -3.80
C SER A 349 31.55 26.47 -2.28
N GLU A 350 30.43 26.25 -1.59
CA GLU A 350 30.28 26.51 -0.14
C GLU A 350 30.68 25.31 0.73
N GLY A 351 30.81 24.11 0.15
CA GLY A 351 31.24 22.92 0.88
C GLY A 351 30.69 21.59 0.35
N LYS A 352 30.94 20.54 1.14
CA LYS A 352 30.51 19.16 0.88
C LYS A 352 29.31 18.80 1.75
N SER A 353 28.34 18.08 1.17
CA SER A 353 27.19 17.59 1.90
C SER A 353 27.51 16.40 2.80
N ASN A 354 26.53 16.00 3.61
CA ASN A 354 26.48 14.66 4.19
C ASN A 354 26.58 13.59 3.08
N THR A 355 27.13 12.43 3.46
CA THR A 355 27.22 11.26 2.58
C THR A 355 25.99 10.38 2.79
N ILE A 356 25.38 9.93 1.70
CA ILE A 356 24.33 8.91 1.69
C ILE A 356 24.90 7.60 1.15
N SER A 357 24.47 6.48 1.72
CA SER A 357 24.76 5.14 1.23
C SER A 357 23.53 4.56 0.53
N ILE A 358 23.67 4.14 -0.72
CA ILE A 358 22.64 3.40 -1.47
C ILE A 358 23.06 1.94 -1.52
N GLU A 359 22.29 1.06 -0.91
CA GLU A 359 22.45 -0.39 -1.07
C GLU A 359 21.88 -0.85 -2.41
N LEU A 360 22.66 -1.62 -3.17
CA LEU A 360 22.27 -2.20 -4.43
C LEU A 360 21.50 -3.49 -4.18
N PRO A 361 20.32 -3.70 -4.80
CA PRO A 361 19.47 -4.86 -4.54
C PRO A 361 19.98 -6.16 -5.19
N CYS A 362 21.28 -6.26 -5.48
CA CYS A 362 21.90 -7.39 -6.15
C CYS A 362 22.18 -8.55 -5.19
N LYS A 363 22.11 -9.78 -5.68
CA LYS A 363 22.27 -11.00 -4.88
C LYS A 363 23.35 -11.91 -5.49
N GLY A 364 23.82 -12.87 -4.69
CA GLY A 364 24.76 -13.92 -5.12
C GLY A 364 26.19 -13.71 -4.61
N GLU A 365 26.94 -14.81 -4.56
CA GLU A 365 28.38 -14.83 -4.23
C GLU A 365 29.13 -15.60 -5.33
N PRO A 366 29.83 -14.92 -6.27
CA PRO A 366 29.93 -13.46 -6.42
C PRO A 366 28.61 -12.80 -6.83
N LEU A 367 28.46 -11.49 -6.55
CA LEU A 367 27.27 -10.71 -6.93
C LEU A 367 26.93 -10.90 -8.40
N CYS A 368 25.68 -11.27 -8.69
CA CYS A 368 25.17 -11.54 -10.02
C CYS A 368 25.95 -12.61 -10.79
N GLY A 369 26.49 -13.62 -10.08
CA GLY A 369 27.29 -14.68 -10.68
C GLY A 369 28.65 -14.20 -11.19
N GLY A 370 29.02 -12.94 -10.87
CA GLY A 370 30.22 -12.28 -11.34
C GLY A 370 30.11 -11.79 -12.78
N GLN A 371 31.12 -11.07 -13.23
CA GLN A 371 31.13 -10.43 -14.56
C GLN A 371 30.97 -11.40 -15.74
N SER A 372 31.19 -12.71 -15.55
CA SER A 372 30.96 -13.72 -16.59
C SER A 372 29.48 -14.04 -16.78
N GLN A 373 28.65 -13.88 -15.75
CA GLN A 373 27.25 -14.33 -15.72
C GLN A 373 26.25 -13.18 -15.64
N GLY A 374 26.63 -12.05 -15.03
CA GLY A 374 25.74 -10.90 -14.87
C GLY A 374 26.44 -9.60 -14.49
N ILE A 375 25.65 -8.53 -14.42
CA ILE A 375 26.07 -7.19 -14.00
C ILE A 375 25.10 -6.69 -12.94
N CYS A 376 25.62 -6.13 -11.85
CA CYS A 376 24.81 -5.51 -10.81
C CYS A 376 24.35 -4.10 -11.21
N THR A 377 23.07 -3.80 -11.05
CA THR A 377 22.45 -2.51 -11.38
C THR A 377 21.71 -1.92 -10.18
N LEU A 378 21.26 -0.66 -10.28
CA LEU A 378 20.40 -0.02 -9.24
C LEU A 378 19.12 -0.81 -8.95
N MET A 379 18.70 -1.70 -9.86
CA MET A 379 17.45 -2.44 -9.75
C MET A 379 17.64 -3.94 -9.48
N GLY A 380 18.87 -4.44 -9.51
CA GLY A 380 19.20 -5.84 -9.21
C GLY A 380 20.19 -6.44 -10.20
N CYS A 381 20.32 -7.77 -10.14
CA CYS A 381 21.18 -8.49 -11.07
C CYS A 381 20.58 -8.57 -12.46
N ARG A 382 21.45 -8.32 -13.44
CA ARG A 382 21.13 -8.36 -14.86
C ARG A 382 21.97 -9.43 -15.54
N CYS A 383 21.32 -10.49 -16.00
CA CYS A 383 22.01 -11.68 -16.47
C CYS A 383 22.46 -11.55 -17.92
N LYS A 384 23.59 -12.19 -18.24
CA LYS A 384 24.03 -12.38 -19.62
C LYS A 384 23.17 -13.47 -20.29
N PRO A 385 23.12 -13.48 -21.64
CA PRO A 385 22.48 -14.58 -22.37
C PRO A 385 22.98 -15.94 -21.85
N GLU A 386 22.08 -16.92 -21.75
CA GLU A 386 22.26 -18.27 -21.14
C GLU A 386 22.18 -18.34 -19.61
N TYR A 387 22.19 -17.20 -18.91
CA TYR A 387 22.03 -17.14 -17.46
C TYR A 387 20.69 -16.52 -17.06
N THR A 388 20.07 -17.04 -16.00
CA THR A 388 18.84 -16.49 -15.45
C THR A 388 18.85 -16.47 -13.92
N GLY A 389 17.83 -15.84 -13.36
CA GLY A 389 17.55 -15.82 -11.93
C GLY A 389 18.08 -14.59 -11.21
N THR A 390 17.65 -14.43 -9.97
CA THR A 390 17.88 -13.18 -9.19
C THR A 390 19.34 -12.89 -8.88
N ASP A 391 20.21 -13.88 -9.06
CA ASP A 391 21.66 -13.83 -8.88
C ASP A 391 22.45 -14.24 -10.14
N CYS A 392 21.78 -14.49 -11.27
CA CYS A 392 22.38 -14.96 -12.52
C CYS A 392 23.20 -16.26 -12.45
N SER A 393 23.04 -17.08 -11.41
CA SER A 393 23.81 -18.32 -11.28
C SER A 393 23.14 -19.55 -11.93
N SER A 394 21.88 -19.42 -12.38
CA SER A 394 21.18 -20.49 -13.11
C SER A 394 21.60 -20.49 -14.58
N ASN A 395 22.15 -21.60 -15.08
CA ASN A 395 22.43 -21.82 -16.50
C ASN A 395 21.31 -22.65 -17.14
N ILE A 396 20.75 -22.15 -18.23
CA ILE A 396 19.53 -22.65 -18.85
C ILE A 396 19.78 -23.33 -20.21
N ILE A 397 19.07 -24.44 -20.45
CA ILE A 397 18.90 -25.04 -21.77
C ILE A 397 17.51 -24.66 -22.27
N ILE A 398 17.47 -23.91 -23.37
CA ILE A 398 16.23 -23.52 -24.02
C ILE A 398 15.71 -24.71 -24.83
N ILE A 399 14.45 -25.07 -24.64
CA ILE A 399 13.79 -26.18 -25.35
C ILE A 399 12.59 -25.68 -26.14
N ASN A 400 12.21 -26.44 -27.18
CA ASN A 400 10.96 -26.22 -27.93
C ASN A 400 9.91 -27.26 -27.48
N PRO A 401 9.04 -26.93 -26.50
CA PRO A 401 8.07 -27.88 -25.97
C PRO A 401 6.92 -28.19 -26.92
N ASN A 402 6.29 -29.35 -26.70
CA ASN A 402 4.97 -29.62 -27.27
C ASN A 402 3.91 -28.79 -26.52
N ILE A 403 3.16 -28.01 -27.30
CA ILE A 403 2.16 -27.08 -26.77
C ILE A 403 0.77 -27.66 -26.95
N ASN A 404 -0.01 -27.69 -25.86
CA ASN A 404 -1.43 -27.97 -25.89
C ASN A 404 -2.21 -26.74 -25.40
N LEU A 405 -3.03 -26.16 -26.27
CA LEU A 405 -4.02 -25.17 -25.86
C LEU A 405 -5.35 -25.85 -25.55
N THR A 406 -5.88 -25.59 -24.37
CA THR A 406 -7.17 -26.14 -23.93
C THR A 406 -7.98 -25.08 -23.21
N VAL A 407 -9.25 -24.93 -23.57
CA VAL A 407 -10.22 -24.20 -22.75
C VAL A 407 -10.90 -25.21 -21.83
N TRP A 408 -10.65 -25.13 -20.51
CA TRP A 408 -11.32 -26.02 -19.55
C TRP A 408 -12.69 -25.44 -19.16
N LEU A 409 -13.74 -26.24 -19.38
CA LEU A 409 -15.07 -26.04 -18.81
C LEU A 409 -15.13 -26.84 -17.49
N SER A 410 -14.96 -26.20 -16.33
CA SER A 410 -15.23 -26.87 -15.04
C SER A 410 -16.41 -26.19 -14.34
N ASN A 411 -17.49 -26.93 -14.11
CA ASN A 411 -18.67 -26.48 -13.34
C ASN A 411 -19.31 -25.16 -13.84
N GLY A 412 -19.27 -24.88 -15.14
CA GLY A 412 -19.83 -23.66 -15.73
C GLY A 412 -18.93 -22.42 -15.64
N LEU A 413 -17.71 -22.55 -15.13
CA LEU A 413 -16.66 -21.52 -15.14
C LEU A 413 -15.58 -21.92 -16.15
N VAL A 414 -15.21 -21.00 -17.05
CA VAL A 414 -14.28 -21.22 -18.17
C VAL A 414 -13.00 -20.39 -17.98
N LYS A 415 -11.89 -21.05 -17.66
CA LYS A 415 -10.60 -20.38 -17.48
C LYS A 415 -9.76 -20.54 -18.75
N LEU A 416 -9.22 -19.43 -19.28
CA LEU A 416 -8.21 -19.50 -20.34
C LEU A 416 -6.94 -20.09 -19.75
N ILE A 417 -6.60 -21.30 -20.21
CA ILE A 417 -5.50 -22.12 -19.72
C ILE A 417 -4.62 -22.48 -20.91
N PHE A 418 -3.37 -22.05 -20.86
CA PHE A 418 -2.35 -22.50 -21.79
C PHE A 418 -1.40 -23.44 -21.08
N GLY A 419 -1.21 -24.64 -21.63
CA GLY A 419 -0.40 -25.67 -21.03
C GLY A 419 0.79 -26.06 -21.89
N PHE A 420 1.95 -26.24 -21.26
CA PHE A 420 3.05 -26.98 -21.87
C PHE A 420 3.20 -28.32 -21.17
N ILE A 421 3.42 -29.38 -21.94
CA ILE A 421 3.72 -30.71 -21.40
C ILE A 421 5.09 -31.12 -21.90
N ILE A 422 6.00 -31.40 -20.98
CA ILE A 422 7.32 -31.94 -21.28
C ILE A 422 7.48 -33.27 -20.55
N ILE A 423 7.96 -34.25 -21.30
CA ILE A 423 8.29 -35.58 -20.82
C ILE A 423 9.82 -35.68 -20.85
N ILE A 424 10.45 -35.76 -19.69
CA ILE A 424 11.90 -35.89 -19.59
C ILE A 424 12.26 -37.38 -19.63
N PHE A 425 12.95 -37.80 -20.69
CA PHE A 425 13.47 -39.16 -20.84
C PHE A 425 14.89 -39.21 -20.24
N GLY A 426 15.05 -39.71 -19.01
CA GLY A 426 16.38 -39.81 -18.38
C GLY A 426 16.45 -40.55 -17.04
N GLN A 427 15.36 -40.59 -16.26
CA GLN A 427 15.26 -41.41 -15.05
C GLN A 427 13.93 -42.17 -15.09
N LEU A 428 13.96 -43.48 -14.86
CA LEU A 428 12.74 -44.26 -14.62
C LEU A 428 12.34 -44.08 -13.14
N PRO A 429 11.05 -43.86 -12.84
CA PRO A 429 9.94 -43.65 -13.79
C PRO A 429 10.00 -42.26 -14.44
N TYR A 430 9.57 -42.17 -15.71
CA TYR A 430 9.47 -40.91 -16.45
C TYR A 430 8.75 -39.84 -15.62
N THR A 431 9.38 -38.68 -15.44
CA THR A 431 8.76 -37.55 -14.75
C THR A 431 8.02 -36.68 -15.75
N HIS A 432 6.72 -36.47 -15.48
CA HIS A 432 5.91 -35.52 -16.23
C HIS A 432 5.99 -34.16 -15.56
N HIS A 433 6.32 -33.14 -16.35
CA HIS A 433 6.21 -31.75 -15.94
C HIS A 433 5.15 -31.07 -16.80
N GLN A 434 4.24 -30.38 -16.14
CA GLN A 434 3.20 -29.58 -16.77
C GLN A 434 3.35 -28.14 -16.30
N SER A 435 3.35 -27.20 -17.23
CA SER A 435 3.30 -25.77 -16.89
C SER A 435 2.01 -25.14 -17.41
N LEU A 436 1.61 -24.07 -16.76
CA LEU A 436 0.35 -23.38 -16.95
C LEU A 436 0.58 -21.88 -16.99
N ILE A 437 0.04 -21.21 -18.00
CA ILE A 437 -0.17 -19.75 -18.02
C ILE A 437 -1.66 -19.47 -18.14
N SER A 438 -2.17 -18.58 -17.29
CA SER A 438 -3.56 -18.18 -17.30
C SER A 438 -3.75 -16.69 -17.12
N VAL A 439 -4.67 -16.13 -17.90
CA VAL A 439 -5.15 -14.75 -17.76
C VAL A 439 -6.27 -14.76 -16.72
N HIS A 440 -6.00 -14.19 -15.54
CA HIS A 440 -6.83 -14.39 -14.36
C HIS A 440 -7.92 -13.32 -14.20
N SER A 441 -7.52 -12.05 -14.11
CA SER A 441 -8.45 -10.95 -13.88
C SER A 441 -7.93 -9.62 -14.42
N LEU A 442 -8.85 -8.69 -14.63
CA LEU A 442 -8.56 -7.27 -14.76
C LEU A 442 -9.01 -6.60 -13.46
N ARG A 443 -8.17 -5.76 -12.85
CA ARG A 443 -8.56 -5.03 -11.65
C ARG A 443 -8.10 -3.59 -11.67
N GLU A 444 -8.96 -2.68 -11.23
CA GLU A 444 -8.63 -1.26 -11.05
C GLU A 444 -8.15 -1.05 -9.62
N VAL A 445 -7.02 -0.37 -9.47
CA VAL A 445 -6.48 0.02 -8.17
C VAL A 445 -6.31 1.53 -8.11
N ASP A 446 -6.46 2.10 -6.91
CA ASP A 446 -6.20 3.51 -6.69
C ASP A 446 -4.71 3.82 -6.54
N PHE A 447 -4.37 5.11 -6.41
CA PHE A 447 -2.99 5.57 -6.23
C PHE A 447 -2.31 5.06 -4.94
N ASN A 448 -3.07 4.49 -4.00
CA ASN A 448 -2.56 3.83 -2.79
C ASN A 448 -2.43 2.30 -2.96
N GLY A 449 -2.75 1.76 -4.14
CA GLY A 449 -2.74 0.33 -4.42
C GLY A 449 -3.97 -0.42 -3.90
N LYS A 450 -5.02 0.28 -3.42
CA LYS A 450 -6.25 -0.36 -2.95
C LYS A 450 -7.14 -0.75 -4.11
N LEU A 451 -7.74 -1.93 -4.02
CA LEU A 451 -8.69 -2.43 -5.01
C LEU A 451 -9.94 -1.53 -5.10
N VAL A 452 -10.23 -1.05 -6.31
CA VAL A 452 -11.42 -0.27 -6.66
C VAL A 452 -12.46 -1.16 -7.31
N ASN A 453 -12.06 -1.90 -8.35
CA ASN A 453 -12.90 -2.84 -9.07
C ASN A 453 -12.10 -4.09 -9.45
N GLU A 454 -12.75 -5.24 -9.53
CA GLU A 454 -12.16 -6.48 -10.06
C GLU A 454 -13.13 -7.20 -10.99
N TYR A 455 -12.57 -7.77 -12.06
CA TYR A 455 -13.25 -8.53 -13.10
C TYR A 455 -12.48 -9.84 -13.33
N ILE A 456 -12.97 -10.94 -12.77
CA ILE A 456 -12.38 -12.26 -12.97
C ILE A 456 -12.82 -12.79 -14.34
N PHE A 457 -11.87 -13.22 -15.17
CA PHE A 457 -12.16 -13.73 -16.50
C PHE A 457 -12.62 -15.18 -16.44
N ASN A 458 -13.93 -15.38 -16.58
CA ASN A 458 -14.57 -16.69 -16.46
C ASN A 458 -15.11 -17.24 -17.78
N ASN A 459 -15.13 -16.47 -18.88
CA ASN A 459 -15.67 -16.89 -20.16
C ASN A 459 -14.84 -16.30 -21.29
N TRP A 460 -14.40 -17.14 -22.22
CA TRP A 460 -13.64 -16.70 -23.40
C TRP A 460 -14.26 -17.28 -24.67
N SER A 461 -14.40 -16.44 -25.69
CA SER A 461 -14.79 -16.83 -27.04
C SER A 461 -13.54 -17.05 -27.88
N TYR A 462 -13.42 -18.21 -28.52
CA TYR A 462 -12.26 -18.57 -29.36
C TYR A 462 -12.53 -18.28 -30.84
N TYR A 463 -11.58 -17.62 -31.50
CA TYR A 463 -11.64 -17.23 -32.93
C TYR A 463 -10.36 -17.61 -33.72
N GLY A 464 -9.52 -18.50 -33.18
CA GLY A 464 -8.21 -18.81 -33.76
C GLY A 464 -8.22 -19.66 -35.04
N SER A 465 -7.04 -19.77 -35.64
CA SER A 465 -6.72 -20.60 -36.82
C SER A 465 -5.48 -21.47 -36.53
N ASN A 466 -5.05 -22.33 -37.47
CA ASN A 466 -3.85 -23.16 -37.26
C ASN A 466 -2.62 -22.27 -36.97
N ASN A 467 -2.03 -22.43 -35.77
CA ASN A 467 -0.87 -21.73 -35.17
C ASN A 467 -1.10 -20.34 -34.54
N SER A 468 -2.31 -19.76 -34.62
CA SER A 468 -2.64 -18.50 -33.95
C SER A 468 -3.95 -18.61 -33.20
N PHE A 469 -3.90 -18.46 -31.88
CA PHE A 469 -5.04 -18.67 -31.01
C PHE A 469 -5.55 -17.32 -30.52
N SER A 470 -6.70 -16.90 -31.03
CA SER A 470 -7.34 -15.64 -30.63
C SER A 470 -8.49 -15.94 -29.65
N TYR A 471 -8.50 -15.22 -28.53
CA TYR A 471 -9.53 -15.32 -27.51
C TYR A 471 -10.05 -13.94 -27.15
N ILE A 472 -11.36 -13.83 -26.93
CA ILE A 472 -12.01 -12.57 -26.56
C ILE A 472 -12.92 -12.80 -25.36
N THR A 473 -12.88 -11.90 -24.39
CA THR A 473 -13.88 -11.78 -23.31
C THR A 473 -14.32 -10.33 -23.18
N ASP A 474 -15.55 -10.11 -22.75
CA ASP A 474 -16.06 -8.78 -22.42
C ASP A 474 -16.24 -8.68 -20.90
N VAL A 475 -15.92 -7.52 -20.32
CA VAL A 475 -16.19 -7.21 -18.92
C VAL A 475 -17.01 -5.93 -18.80
N ASN A 476 -18.14 -6.01 -18.11
CA ASN A 476 -19.01 -4.85 -17.89
C ASN A 476 -18.33 -3.89 -16.91
N ASN A 477 -17.99 -2.69 -17.35
CA ASN A 477 -17.33 -1.70 -16.51
C ASN A 477 -18.24 -1.27 -15.35
N LYS A 478 -17.83 -1.53 -14.10
CA LYS A 478 -18.62 -1.21 -12.89
C LYS A 478 -18.76 0.30 -12.63
N ASN A 479 -17.92 1.14 -13.24
CA ASN A 479 -17.97 2.59 -13.05
C ASN A 479 -19.04 3.27 -13.93
N VAL A 480 -19.39 2.67 -15.08
CA VAL A 480 -20.39 3.22 -16.02
C VAL A 480 -21.25 2.10 -16.59
N PRO A 481 -22.56 2.09 -16.31
CA PRO A 481 -23.50 1.19 -16.97
C PRO A 481 -23.38 1.32 -18.50
N ASP A 482 -23.40 0.19 -19.22
CA ASP A 482 -23.31 0.07 -20.68
C ASP A 482 -21.94 0.27 -21.35
N ASN A 483 -20.84 0.37 -20.59
CA ASN A 483 -19.50 0.23 -21.17
C ASN A 483 -18.96 -1.20 -20.99
N ASN A 484 -18.89 -1.96 -22.09
CA ASN A 484 -18.23 -3.27 -22.11
C ASN A 484 -16.78 -3.11 -22.57
N VAL A 485 -15.87 -3.53 -21.70
CA VAL A 485 -14.45 -3.55 -22.00
C VAL A 485 -14.11 -4.89 -22.61
N LYS A 486 -13.77 -4.87 -23.90
CA LYS A 486 -13.32 -6.03 -24.66
C LYS A 486 -11.86 -6.28 -24.35
N VAL A 487 -11.56 -7.51 -23.97
CA VAL A 487 -10.20 -8.01 -23.71
C VAL A 487 -9.91 -9.08 -24.75
N GLU A 488 -9.00 -8.77 -25.66
CA GLU A 488 -8.58 -9.66 -26.74
C GLU A 488 -7.17 -10.16 -26.45
N VAL A 489 -6.93 -11.46 -26.67
CA VAL A 489 -5.63 -12.09 -26.50
C VAL A 489 -5.31 -12.89 -27.74
N LEU A 490 -4.22 -12.54 -28.40
CA LEU A 490 -3.64 -13.32 -29.49
C LEU A 490 -2.42 -14.06 -28.98
N ILE A 491 -2.47 -15.39 -29.04
CA ILE A 491 -1.39 -16.27 -28.62
C ILE A 491 -0.70 -16.86 -29.84
N ARG A 492 0.63 -16.74 -29.90
CA ARG A 492 1.47 -17.24 -30.99
C ARG A 492 2.65 -18.03 -30.42
N HIS A 493 2.93 -19.19 -31.02
CA HIS A 493 4.14 -19.96 -30.72
C HIS A 493 5.27 -19.59 -31.70
N ASP A 494 6.35 -19.03 -31.17
CA ASP A 494 7.53 -18.63 -31.94
C ASP A 494 8.59 -19.72 -31.87
N LYS A 495 8.60 -20.60 -32.87
CA LYS A 495 9.49 -21.78 -32.91
C LYS A 495 10.96 -21.46 -33.12
N ASP A 496 11.27 -20.29 -33.69
CA ASP A 496 12.63 -19.93 -34.14
C ASP A 496 13.33 -18.90 -33.22
N GLY A 497 12.61 -18.31 -32.26
CA GLY A 497 13.11 -17.21 -31.43
C GLY A 497 13.50 -15.98 -32.25
N GLY A 498 14.28 -15.06 -31.67
CA GLY A 498 14.84 -13.90 -32.37
C GLY A 498 14.39 -12.55 -31.79
N LEU A 499 14.58 -11.47 -32.55
CA LEU A 499 14.14 -10.12 -32.14
C LEU A 499 12.72 -9.85 -32.64
N VAL A 500 11.84 -9.38 -31.75
CA VAL A 500 10.49 -8.92 -32.09
C VAL A 500 10.33 -7.47 -31.71
N GLU A 501 9.87 -6.65 -32.66
CA GLU A 501 9.57 -5.25 -32.39
C GLU A 501 8.22 -5.10 -31.67
N PHE A 502 8.22 -4.38 -30.55
CA PHE A 502 7.01 -3.92 -29.87
C PHE A 502 7.28 -2.56 -29.21
N ALA A 503 6.29 -1.67 -29.25
CA ALA A 503 6.37 -0.31 -28.71
C ALA A 503 7.68 0.45 -29.08
N GLY A 504 8.17 0.26 -30.31
CA GLY A 504 9.39 0.87 -30.85
C GLY A 504 10.70 0.28 -30.31
N LYS A 505 10.68 -0.93 -29.73
CA LYS A 505 11.85 -1.65 -29.20
C LYS A 505 11.92 -3.07 -29.73
N ASN A 506 13.11 -3.52 -30.09
CA ASN A 506 13.37 -4.90 -30.52
C ASN A 506 13.67 -5.78 -29.32
N VAL A 507 12.75 -6.66 -28.91
CA VAL A 507 12.91 -7.54 -27.75
C VAL A 507 13.38 -8.93 -28.16
N PRO A 508 14.44 -9.49 -27.56
CA PRO A 508 14.83 -10.87 -27.78
C PRO A 508 13.81 -11.82 -27.15
N ILE A 509 13.25 -12.68 -27.98
CA ILE A 509 12.38 -13.79 -27.58
C ILE A 509 13.18 -15.09 -27.70
N LEU A 510 13.08 -15.94 -26.68
CA LEU A 510 13.74 -17.23 -26.65
C LEU A 510 13.15 -18.20 -27.68
N LEU A 511 13.95 -19.17 -28.13
CA LEU A 511 13.51 -20.25 -28.99
C LEU A 511 12.35 -21.04 -28.34
N GLY A 512 11.25 -21.27 -29.07
CA GLY A 512 10.10 -22.02 -28.55
C GLY A 512 9.20 -21.24 -27.58
N ALA A 513 9.39 -19.93 -27.47
CA ALA A 513 8.57 -19.08 -26.62
C ALA A 513 7.15 -18.91 -27.16
N VAL A 514 6.23 -18.62 -26.26
CA VAL A 514 4.84 -18.31 -26.54
C VAL A 514 4.56 -16.87 -26.19
N LYS A 515 4.17 -16.11 -27.19
CA LYS A 515 3.86 -14.70 -27.11
C LYS A 515 2.37 -14.49 -26.90
N TYR A 516 2.04 -13.58 -26.00
CA TYR A 516 0.68 -13.16 -25.71
C TYR A 516 0.56 -11.69 -26.03
N TYR A 517 -0.19 -11.37 -27.07
CA TYR A 517 -0.53 -10.01 -27.39
C TYR A 517 -1.92 -9.70 -26.84
N PHE A 518 -2.00 -8.79 -25.87
CA PHE A 518 -3.25 -8.31 -25.28
C PHE A 518 -3.68 -7.01 -25.95
N SER A 519 -4.98 -6.89 -26.22
CA SER A 519 -5.62 -5.61 -26.55
C SER A 519 -6.82 -5.41 -25.64
N LEU A 520 -6.81 -4.32 -24.89
CA LEU A 520 -7.91 -3.87 -24.06
C LEU A 520 -8.58 -2.69 -24.74
N SER A 521 -9.88 -2.77 -24.98
CA SER A 521 -10.67 -1.62 -25.42
C SER A 521 -10.83 -0.61 -24.28
N LYS A 522 -11.46 0.53 -24.59
CA LYS A 522 -11.73 1.61 -23.64
C LYS A 522 -12.24 1.12 -22.27
N TYR A 523 -11.48 1.42 -21.22
CA TYR A 523 -11.91 1.27 -19.82
C TYR A 523 -12.17 2.65 -19.22
N ILE A 524 -13.36 2.87 -18.64
CA ILE A 524 -13.65 4.08 -17.88
C ILE A 524 -13.22 3.86 -16.44
N PHE A 525 -12.20 4.60 -16.01
CA PHE A 525 -11.68 4.59 -14.66
C PHE A 525 -12.57 5.42 -13.71
N LYS A 526 -12.61 5.03 -12.44
CA LYS A 526 -13.30 5.79 -11.38
C LYS A 526 -12.59 7.12 -11.10
N SER A 527 -11.27 7.14 -11.26
CA SER A 527 -10.42 8.33 -11.13
C SER A 527 -9.30 8.29 -12.17
N GLN A 528 -8.86 9.45 -12.64
CA GLN A 528 -7.71 9.59 -13.54
C GLN A 528 -6.39 9.17 -12.88
N LEU A 529 -6.34 9.09 -11.54
CA LEU A 529 -5.18 8.66 -10.78
C LEU A 529 -5.09 7.14 -10.61
N ASN A 530 -6.11 6.40 -11.04
CA ASN A 530 -6.16 4.95 -10.88
C ASN A 530 -5.39 4.25 -12.02
N THR A 531 -4.95 3.03 -11.75
CA THR A 531 -4.31 2.15 -12.73
C THR A 531 -5.10 0.86 -12.88
N LEU A 532 -4.91 0.19 -14.01
CA LEU A 532 -5.44 -1.14 -14.28
C LEU A 532 -4.33 -2.17 -14.13
N HIS A 533 -4.61 -3.26 -13.42
CA HIS A 533 -3.76 -4.43 -13.34
C HIS A 533 -4.36 -5.54 -14.19
N LEU A 534 -3.66 -5.93 -15.26
CA LEU A 534 -3.93 -7.19 -15.93
C LEU A 534 -3.21 -8.31 -15.17
N VAL A 535 -3.97 -9.08 -14.39
CA VAL A 535 -3.45 -10.14 -13.54
C VAL A 535 -3.39 -11.46 -14.30
N MET A 536 -2.24 -12.10 -14.24
CA MET A 536 -2.00 -13.42 -14.79
C MET A 536 -1.45 -14.36 -13.70
N HIS A 537 -1.64 -15.65 -13.94
CA HIS A 537 -1.26 -16.74 -13.05
C HIS A 537 -0.39 -17.72 -13.83
N ALA A 538 0.78 -18.02 -13.29
CA ALA A 538 1.72 -18.98 -13.84
C ALA A 538 1.94 -20.11 -12.82
N ALA A 539 1.98 -21.36 -13.29
CA ALA A 539 2.22 -22.51 -12.43
C ALA A 539 3.00 -23.62 -13.13
N VAL A 540 3.68 -24.44 -12.33
CA VAL A 540 4.36 -25.66 -12.74
C VAL A 540 3.95 -26.77 -11.79
N GLU A 541 3.66 -27.95 -12.34
CA GLU A 541 3.32 -29.16 -11.60
C GLU A 541 4.20 -30.33 -12.06
N THR A 542 4.51 -31.25 -11.14
CA THR A 542 5.24 -32.48 -11.44
C THR A 542 4.52 -33.73 -10.92
N SER A 543 4.64 -34.84 -11.65
CA SER A 543 4.19 -36.15 -11.18
C SER A 543 5.13 -36.79 -10.15
N GLN A 544 6.30 -36.20 -9.91
CA GLN A 544 7.31 -36.69 -8.97
C GLN A 544 6.85 -36.49 -7.51
N LYS A 545 6.99 -37.51 -6.67
CA LYS A 545 6.51 -37.50 -5.27
C LYS A 545 7.61 -37.25 -4.22
N GLU A 546 8.87 -37.46 -4.57
CA GLU A 546 10.03 -37.38 -3.66
C GLU A 546 11.17 -36.57 -4.27
N ASN A 547 12.04 -35.97 -3.45
CA ASN A 547 13.17 -35.14 -3.88
C ASN A 547 12.74 -34.01 -4.84
N VAL A 548 11.72 -33.26 -4.44
CA VAL A 548 11.20 -32.13 -5.22
C VAL A 548 11.62 -30.83 -4.54
N CYS A 549 12.35 -30.00 -5.26
CA CYS A 549 12.65 -28.63 -4.88
C CYS A 549 11.87 -27.67 -5.78
N MET A 550 11.25 -26.66 -5.19
CA MET A 550 10.44 -25.69 -5.94
C MET A 550 10.68 -24.29 -5.45
N GLY A 551 10.44 -23.33 -6.33
CA GLY A 551 10.64 -21.92 -6.06
C GLY A 551 9.93 -21.07 -7.09
N SER A 552 9.78 -19.81 -6.74
CA SER A 552 9.32 -18.78 -7.66
C SER A 552 10.05 -17.49 -7.37
N GLU A 553 10.41 -16.76 -8.41
CA GLU A 553 11.05 -15.45 -8.30
C GLU A 553 10.50 -14.48 -9.34
N PHE A 554 10.68 -13.20 -9.05
CA PHE A 554 10.34 -12.08 -9.92
C PHE A 554 11.53 -11.12 -9.91
N GLY A 555 11.95 -10.66 -11.08
CA GLY A 555 13.18 -9.88 -11.23
C GLY A 555 13.24 -9.07 -12.53
N ILE A 556 14.44 -8.63 -12.89
CA ILE A 556 14.72 -7.80 -14.08
C ILE A 556 15.72 -8.53 -14.97
N ASP A 557 15.53 -8.47 -16.29
CA ASP A 557 16.33 -9.19 -17.28
C ASP A 557 16.96 -8.23 -18.33
N GLY A 558 18.15 -8.60 -18.82
CA GLY A 558 18.71 -8.14 -20.09
C GLY A 558 19.69 -6.95 -20.08
N LEU A 559 20.80 -7.05 -20.84
CA LEU A 559 21.92 -6.11 -20.89
C LEU A 559 21.63 -4.72 -21.51
N GLU A 560 20.52 -4.53 -22.23
CA GLU A 560 20.20 -3.26 -22.91
C GLU A 560 18.71 -2.90 -22.93
N GLN A 561 17.83 -3.68 -22.30
CA GLN A 561 16.39 -3.57 -22.55
C GLN A 561 15.57 -3.72 -21.28
N GLU A 562 14.66 -2.77 -21.12
CA GLU A 562 13.79 -2.53 -19.98
C GLU A 562 12.75 -3.68 -19.86
N SER A 563 13.19 -4.84 -19.36
CA SER A 563 12.32 -6.01 -19.19
C SER A 563 12.38 -6.56 -17.78
N GLN A 564 11.22 -7.00 -17.30
CA GLN A 564 11.05 -7.72 -16.04
C GLN A 564 10.75 -9.18 -16.36
N TYR A 565 11.00 -10.08 -15.40
CA TYR A 565 10.67 -11.48 -15.57
C TYR A 565 10.07 -12.10 -14.32
N PHE A 566 9.38 -13.21 -14.51
CA PHE A 566 9.18 -14.20 -13.45
C PHE A 566 9.80 -15.53 -13.83
N LYS A 567 10.15 -16.32 -12.82
CA LYS A 567 10.51 -17.73 -12.99
C LYS A 567 9.77 -18.57 -11.97
N VAL A 568 9.09 -19.62 -12.41
CA VAL A 568 8.47 -20.64 -11.55
C VAL A 568 9.18 -21.96 -11.83
N GLN A 569 9.81 -22.52 -10.81
CA GLN A 569 10.70 -23.68 -10.96
C GLN A 569 10.23 -24.85 -10.10
N ILE A 570 10.34 -26.06 -10.65
CA ILE A 570 10.33 -27.34 -9.94
C ILE A 570 11.51 -28.17 -10.47
N ASN A 571 12.44 -28.53 -9.59
CA ASN A 571 13.67 -29.24 -9.95
C ASN A 571 14.40 -28.53 -11.10
N GLY A 572 14.89 -29.28 -12.08
CA GLY A 572 15.52 -28.73 -13.28
C GLY A 572 14.54 -28.15 -14.31
N PHE A 573 13.28 -27.89 -13.96
CA PHE A 573 12.26 -27.40 -14.90
C PHE A 573 11.74 -26.03 -14.47
N SER A 574 11.79 -25.05 -15.38
CA SER A 574 11.37 -23.67 -15.13
C SER A 574 10.39 -23.17 -16.19
N LEU A 575 9.30 -22.54 -15.76
CA LEU A 575 8.49 -21.66 -16.59
C LEU A 575 8.97 -20.23 -16.38
N TYR A 576 9.47 -19.63 -17.46
CA TYR A 576 9.99 -18.27 -17.51
C TYR A 576 8.99 -17.36 -18.22
N GLY A 577 8.70 -16.19 -17.67
CA GLY A 577 7.90 -15.17 -18.32
C GLY A 577 8.66 -13.86 -18.37
N GLN A 578 8.71 -13.22 -19.54
CA GLN A 578 9.36 -11.94 -19.76
C GLN A 578 8.32 -10.88 -20.13
N PHE A 579 8.46 -9.70 -19.52
CA PHE A 579 7.56 -8.57 -19.61
C PHE A 579 8.33 -7.33 -20.00
N MET A 580 7.83 -6.60 -20.98
CA MET A 580 8.34 -5.26 -21.25
C MET A 580 7.87 -4.29 -20.18
N THR A 581 8.68 -3.29 -19.88
CA THR A 581 8.25 -2.11 -19.11
C THR A 581 7.70 -1.01 -20.03
N ARG A 582 7.23 -1.37 -21.22
CA ARG A 582 6.55 -0.47 -22.17
C ARG A 582 5.29 -1.09 -22.73
N ALA A 583 4.30 -0.25 -22.97
CA ALA A 583 3.03 -0.59 -23.59
C ALA A 583 2.69 0.42 -24.70
N ILE A 584 1.74 0.05 -25.56
CA ILE A 584 1.11 0.99 -26.49
C ILE A 584 -0.22 1.40 -25.87
N ILE A 585 -0.29 2.64 -25.39
CA ILE A 585 -1.46 3.20 -24.73
C ILE A 585 -1.97 4.36 -25.58
N ASP A 586 -3.21 4.25 -26.07
CA ASP A 586 -3.83 5.22 -26.98
C ASP A 586 -2.94 5.56 -28.20
N GLY A 587 -2.20 4.55 -28.70
CA GLY A 587 -1.27 4.68 -29.82
C GLY A 587 0.09 5.29 -29.48
N LYS A 588 0.37 5.59 -28.21
CA LYS A 588 1.65 6.13 -27.73
C LYS A 588 2.43 5.08 -26.96
N PHE A 589 3.76 5.15 -27.04
CA PHE A 589 4.64 4.30 -26.25
C PHE A 589 4.75 4.88 -24.84
N ILE A 590 4.26 4.14 -23.84
CA ILE A 590 4.26 4.57 -22.44
C ILE A 590 5.00 3.53 -21.60
N SER A 591 5.84 4.00 -20.68
CA SER A 591 6.46 3.12 -19.68
C SER A 591 5.43 2.61 -18.69
N ILE A 592 5.46 1.31 -18.43
CA ILE A 592 4.56 0.58 -17.53
C ILE A 592 5.40 -0.25 -16.55
N ARG A 593 4.78 -0.69 -15.46
CA ARG A 593 5.44 -1.54 -14.46
C ARG A 593 4.79 -2.91 -14.43
N ASN A 594 5.58 -3.94 -14.16
CA ASN A 594 5.09 -5.26 -13.85
C ASN A 594 5.43 -5.55 -12.38
N LEU A 595 4.50 -6.21 -11.70
CA LEU A 595 4.62 -6.47 -10.27
C LEU A 595 4.13 -7.88 -9.92
N GLN A 596 4.76 -8.48 -8.91
CA GLN A 596 4.25 -9.70 -8.30
C GLN A 596 3.03 -9.37 -7.44
N VAL A 597 1.94 -10.13 -7.61
CA VAL A 597 0.72 -10.01 -6.81
C VAL A 597 0.73 -11.05 -5.71
N ASN A 598 0.31 -10.69 -4.50
CA ASN A 598 0.29 -11.65 -3.40
C ASN A 598 -0.79 -12.71 -3.64
N SER A 599 -0.41 -13.99 -3.54
CA SER A 599 -1.34 -15.12 -3.68
C SER A 599 -2.49 -15.11 -2.66
N SER A 600 -2.29 -14.47 -1.49
CA SER A 600 -3.33 -14.29 -0.48
C SER A 600 -4.52 -13.46 -0.98
N ASP A 601 -4.29 -12.54 -1.93
CA ASP A 601 -5.35 -11.72 -2.54
C ASP A 601 -6.42 -12.60 -3.22
N PHE A 602 -6.03 -13.81 -3.64
CA PHE A 602 -6.90 -14.76 -4.33
C PHE A 602 -7.30 -15.97 -3.45
N LYS A 603 -7.07 -15.92 -2.13
CA LYS A 603 -7.40 -16.98 -1.16
C LYS A 603 -6.88 -18.38 -1.56
N LYS A 604 -5.72 -18.47 -2.22
CA LYS A 604 -5.09 -19.75 -2.58
C LYS A 604 -3.92 -20.06 -1.66
N SER A 605 -3.72 -21.35 -1.34
CA SER A 605 -2.55 -21.78 -0.57
C SER A 605 -1.27 -21.57 -1.39
N LEU A 606 -0.17 -21.30 -0.68
CA LEU A 606 1.19 -21.33 -1.23
C LEU A 606 1.52 -22.71 -1.81
N ASN A 607 2.64 -22.76 -2.53
CA ASN A 607 3.23 -23.92 -3.19
C ASN A 607 3.06 -25.23 -2.38
N THR A 608 2.69 -26.33 -3.05
CA THR A 608 2.61 -27.67 -2.44
C THR A 608 3.74 -28.55 -2.96
N ASN A 609 4.00 -29.72 -2.36
CA ASN A 609 5.11 -30.62 -2.71
C ASN A 609 5.26 -30.95 -4.21
N THR A 610 4.20 -30.79 -5.00
CA THR A 610 4.20 -31.07 -6.44
C THR A 610 3.81 -29.87 -7.30
N HIS A 611 3.54 -28.70 -6.72
CA HIS A 611 2.97 -27.54 -7.43
C HIS A 611 3.58 -26.22 -6.98
N SER A 612 4.21 -25.50 -7.92
CA SER A 612 4.78 -24.16 -7.74
C SER A 612 3.98 -23.15 -8.56
N GLN A 613 3.74 -21.95 -8.03
CA GLN A 613 2.96 -20.92 -8.72
C GLN A 613 3.37 -19.49 -8.38
N ILE A 614 3.01 -18.57 -9.27
CA ILE A 614 3.13 -17.13 -9.07
C ILE A 614 1.94 -16.39 -9.69
N TYR A 615 1.55 -15.28 -9.06
CA TYR A 615 0.64 -14.29 -9.62
C TYR A 615 1.43 -13.02 -9.92
N PHE A 616 1.20 -12.44 -11.08
CA PHE A 616 1.84 -11.21 -11.52
C PHE A 616 0.84 -10.33 -12.24
N ALA A 617 1.09 -9.03 -12.26
CA ALA A 617 0.25 -8.06 -12.93
C ALA A 617 1.09 -7.12 -13.79
N ILE A 618 0.52 -6.78 -14.94
CA ILE A 618 0.98 -5.66 -15.76
C ILE A 618 0.18 -4.43 -15.32
N GLU A 619 0.86 -3.41 -14.81
CA GLU A 619 0.27 -2.14 -14.38
C GLU A 619 0.15 -1.19 -15.56
N ILE A 620 -1.10 -0.93 -15.94
CA ILE A 620 -1.51 -0.13 -17.08
C ILE A 620 -1.99 1.21 -16.54
N PRO A 621 -1.42 2.34 -16.97
CA PRO A 621 -1.87 3.66 -16.56
C PRO A 621 -3.29 3.93 -17.08
N ASN A 622 -3.88 5.03 -16.63
CA ASN A 622 -5.12 5.54 -17.20
C ASN A 622 -5.01 5.71 -18.73
N TYR A 623 -6.06 5.31 -19.46
CA TYR A 623 -6.15 5.42 -20.92
C TYR A 623 -7.60 5.61 -21.38
N GLU A 624 -7.80 6.13 -22.59
CA GLU A 624 -9.10 6.55 -23.10
C GLU A 624 -9.66 5.67 -24.21
N ILE A 625 -8.80 5.07 -25.04
CA ILE A 625 -9.18 4.35 -26.26
C ILE A 625 -8.80 2.89 -26.15
N ARG A 626 -7.52 2.59 -25.89
CA ARG A 626 -7.01 1.22 -25.86
C ARG A 626 -5.65 1.10 -25.18
N ALA A 627 -5.39 -0.09 -24.63
CA ALA A 627 -4.08 -0.50 -24.14
C ALA A 627 -3.65 -1.81 -24.81
N GLU A 628 -2.41 -1.87 -25.28
CA GLU A 628 -1.82 -3.05 -25.91
C GLU A 628 -0.55 -3.47 -25.16
N LEU A 629 -0.44 -4.77 -24.86
CA LEU A 629 0.63 -5.38 -24.04
C LEU A 629 1.11 -6.66 -24.69
N ASP A 630 2.36 -7.04 -24.45
CA ASP A 630 2.97 -8.13 -25.23
C ASP A 630 3.99 -8.98 -24.45
N PRO A 631 3.59 -9.63 -23.34
CA PRO A 631 4.46 -10.57 -22.63
C PRO A 631 4.74 -11.85 -23.42
N ASN A 632 5.87 -12.50 -23.11
CA ASN A 632 6.23 -13.79 -23.68
C ASN A 632 6.64 -14.80 -22.59
N PHE A 633 6.45 -16.09 -22.87
CA PHE A 633 6.70 -17.18 -21.92
C PHE A 633 7.52 -18.28 -22.57
N SER A 634 8.49 -18.81 -21.84
CA SER A 634 9.38 -19.87 -22.31
C SER A 634 9.48 -20.98 -21.26
N VAL A 635 9.69 -22.20 -21.71
CA VAL A 635 10.06 -23.29 -20.79
C VAL A 635 11.55 -23.54 -20.91
N LEU A 636 12.20 -23.61 -19.75
CA LEU A 636 13.64 -23.76 -19.61
C LEU A 636 13.94 -25.05 -18.84
N LEU A 637 14.99 -25.74 -19.24
CA LEU A 637 15.63 -26.76 -18.41
C LEU A 637 16.83 -26.12 -17.69
N GLU A 638 16.90 -26.33 -16.39
CA GLU A 638 17.95 -25.81 -15.54
C GLU A 638 18.99 -26.90 -15.28
N ASN A 639 20.27 -26.52 -15.22
CA ASN A 639 21.34 -27.46 -14.88
C ASN A 639 21.34 -27.88 -13.39
N THR A 640 20.52 -27.24 -12.55
CA THR A 640 20.40 -27.54 -11.12
C THR A 640 18.96 -27.84 -10.73
N ASN A 641 18.77 -28.80 -9.81
CA ASN A 641 17.44 -29.09 -9.25
C ASN A 641 17.02 -28.10 -8.16
N LYS A 642 17.95 -27.34 -7.59
CA LYS A 642 17.65 -26.39 -6.51
C LYS A 642 17.39 -25.01 -7.12
N PRO A 643 16.21 -24.41 -6.87
CA PRO A 643 15.95 -23.02 -7.25
C PRO A 643 16.82 -22.04 -6.48
N ASN A 644 17.20 -20.94 -7.13
CA ASN A 644 17.95 -19.84 -6.51
C ASN A 644 17.06 -18.84 -5.75
N SER A 645 15.74 -18.97 -5.83
CA SER A 645 14.80 -18.07 -5.16
C SER A 645 14.90 -18.17 -3.63
N GLN A 646 14.83 -17.06 -2.88
CA GLN A 646 14.89 -17.07 -1.41
C GLN A 646 13.81 -17.94 -0.74
N ASN A 647 12.64 -18.10 -1.38
CA ASN A 647 11.49 -18.85 -0.85
C ASN A 647 11.43 -20.30 -1.38
N PHE A 648 12.56 -20.91 -1.74
CA PHE A 648 12.54 -22.28 -2.23
C PHE A 648 12.15 -23.27 -1.12
N VAL A 649 11.41 -24.31 -1.48
CA VAL A 649 11.03 -25.40 -0.58
C VAL A 649 11.47 -26.72 -1.21
N CYS A 650 12.18 -27.54 -0.46
CA CYS A 650 12.60 -28.87 -0.88
C CYS A 650 11.94 -29.94 0.01
N VAL A 651 11.29 -30.93 -0.61
CA VAL A 651 10.57 -32.01 0.08
C VAL A 651 11.19 -33.34 -0.28
N GLY A 652 11.47 -34.16 0.75
CA GLY A 652 12.05 -35.48 0.60
C GLY A 652 13.57 -35.50 0.36
N VAL A 653 14.22 -34.33 0.26
CA VAL A 653 15.67 -34.22 0.09
C VAL A 653 16.37 -34.69 1.37
N LYS A 654 16.71 -35.98 1.42
CA LYS A 654 17.90 -36.40 2.15
C LYS A 654 19.08 -35.88 1.32
N PHE A 655 19.85 -34.95 1.87
CA PHE A 655 21.17 -34.66 1.34
C PHE A 655 22.04 -35.92 1.54
N GLU A 656 21.90 -36.92 0.68
CA GLU A 656 22.91 -37.95 0.57
C GLU A 656 24.11 -37.34 -0.15
N HIS A 657 25.06 -36.87 0.65
CA HIS A 657 26.43 -36.75 0.20
C HIS A 657 26.86 -38.09 -0.41
N LYS A 658 27.30 -38.04 -1.68
CA LYS A 658 27.98 -39.08 -2.47
C LYS A 658 27.08 -39.94 -3.36
N PHE A 659 27.20 -39.69 -4.68
CA PHE A 659 27.73 -40.73 -5.55
C PHE A 659 28.92 -40.16 -6.32
N ILE A 660 30.11 -40.48 -5.81
CA ILE A 660 31.32 -40.54 -6.63
C ILE A 660 31.04 -41.62 -7.67
N TYR A 661 30.91 -41.24 -8.93
CA TYR A 661 31.08 -42.19 -10.03
C TYR A 661 32.52 -42.68 -9.97
N SER A 662 32.69 -43.85 -9.35
CA SER A 662 33.89 -44.65 -9.50
C SER A 662 33.82 -45.33 -10.85
N PHE A 663 34.94 -45.23 -11.56
CA PHE A 663 35.26 -45.91 -12.80
C PHE A 663 34.96 -47.42 -12.68
N ILE A 664 34.26 -47.95 -13.68
CA ILE A 664 34.45 -49.34 -14.10
C ILE A 664 35.44 -49.30 -15.26
N SER A 665 36.56 -49.99 -15.02
CA SER A 665 37.71 -50.35 -15.88
C SER A 665 37.64 -50.02 -17.36
#